data_AF-A0A286EAY2-F1
#
_entry.id   AF-A0A286EAY2-F1
#
_cell.length_a   1.000
_cell.length_b   1.000
_cell.length_c   1.000
_cell.angle_alpha   90.00
_cell.angle_beta   90.00
_cell.angle_gamma   90.00
#
_symmetry.space_group_name_H-M   'P 1'
#
loop_
_entity.id
_entity.type
_entity.pdbx_description
1 polymer ?
#
loop_
_entity_poly.entity_id
_entity_poly.type
_entity_poly.pdbx_seq_one_letter_code
_entity_poly.pdbx_strand_id
1 'polypeptide(L)'
;NVGHSLAGSGVVSLISLVQGMRKRTIPASIHCDEVNDYIRWDDSPFYVNRETREWPEPEDGRLVGAVSAFGMSGTNAHIVVESHDTEAEAPARAAEWPDRPAHLLALSATSQQALERRITDLIDYLAERPSLTGRHLSAISVELLDGRQHFSHRCAVVVRDREDALDVLREARAGESHPNVFTGTVERGFTPRAAIQRLVGELAGQAAAAIDESAQYRDHLQAQADLYCQGYGVPSGGRAAVVPALRLPGYPFAADAYRPEPGTGGAALAIGVPAAAGGGARGGAALHPLVHRNASDVGGLRFVTEFSGRESFVTGGVLVADALLEMVRASVALSVGGSSPTDGGGVELRDVVWHEGVPAAGGAVEVGLLGQAGGRLSWEVLSGDPNDPELEFVHGVGGARRVDASTRVVDLDAMAELCAEPVEVAGEQRRVAAVHAGESGRRVLVRLEPGRSTVGGDVVLQPGDALAALEAVAEANGRRLASASLLGARRSTFAARGGVTSSVVATVTEVGNGRVVVDLDGCDASGGVLWSLQGVEYGESVERGDVSTDGESEEPAEVAVVGPGRRGEMRGWSVEECALWELQDAVCTVLKLPRENVDPAENLAEFGFDSINLATFAEELSGRFGFEVTPDVFFGYPTLRRLTGYLLEARGDELAAFYRDADVVAASPVLVPAMVSSGVRRRGSRRVGGIRGGDEPVAVVGMSGRFPGVRDVEGLWSVLAEGRSVIGGVPADRVEWWRAGGSGEEGVRAGFVPGVAEFDPLFFQISPAEAETMDPRQRLLLQESWNALEDAGYGERRLNGERVGVFVGAEEGDYQHVVGEEGNVTGSSNSILASRLAYFLNFDGPGMLISTACSSGLVAVHQACQSLQAGECDVAVVAGVNLM
;
A
#
# COMPACT_ATOMS: atom_id res chain seq x y z
N ASN A 1 18.24 26.94 0.00
CA ASN A 1 16.97 27.64 -0.30
C ASN A 1 15.79 27.03 0.43
N VAL A 2 15.43 25.76 0.16
CA VAL A 2 14.22 25.11 0.71
C VAL A 2 14.48 24.07 1.81
N GLY A 3 15.73 23.80 2.16
CA GLY A 3 16.12 22.82 3.18
C GLY A 3 16.22 21.40 2.64
N HIS A 4 16.41 20.43 3.53
CA HIS A 4 16.45 19.02 3.16
C HIS A 4 15.03 18.44 3.18
N SER A 5 14.54 18.03 2.02
CA SER A 5 13.18 17.49 1.84
C SER A 5 13.09 15.96 1.99
N LEU A 6 14.06 15.33 2.67
CA LEU A 6 14.18 13.86 2.85
C LEU A 6 13.91 13.10 1.53
N ALA A 7 12.96 12.16 1.50
CA ALA A 7 12.54 11.39 0.33
C ALA A 7 12.26 12.23 -0.94
N GLY A 8 11.80 13.48 -0.79
CA GLY A 8 11.51 14.40 -1.89
C GLY A 8 12.73 15.11 -2.49
N SER A 9 13.90 15.07 -1.83
CA SER A 9 15.06 15.92 -2.18
C SER A 9 15.58 15.72 -3.60
N GLY A 10 15.58 14.47 -4.07
CA GLY A 10 16.00 14.12 -5.43
C GLY A 10 15.10 14.75 -6.50
N VAL A 11 13.79 14.69 -6.31
CA VAL A 11 12.79 15.25 -7.25
C VAL A 11 12.82 16.77 -7.22
N VAL A 12 12.93 17.40 -6.05
CA VAL A 12 13.10 18.87 -5.92
C VAL A 12 14.34 19.34 -6.70
N SER A 13 15.45 18.62 -6.58
CA SER A 13 16.70 18.95 -7.27
C SER A 13 16.59 18.73 -8.79
N LEU A 14 15.88 17.68 -9.22
CA LEU A 14 15.59 17.42 -10.63
C LEU A 14 14.73 18.53 -11.25
N ILE A 15 13.65 18.93 -10.57
CA ILE A 15 12.80 20.05 -11.01
C ILE A 15 13.62 21.34 -11.10
N SER A 16 14.46 21.61 -10.09
CA SER A 16 15.34 22.78 -10.07
C SER A 16 16.31 22.80 -11.25
N LEU A 17 16.89 21.63 -11.59
CA LEU A 17 17.79 21.46 -12.72
C LEU A 17 17.06 21.72 -14.06
N VAL A 18 15.90 21.11 -14.26
CA VAL A 18 15.09 21.29 -15.48
C VAL A 18 14.66 22.75 -15.64
N GLN A 19 14.27 23.43 -14.56
CA GLN A 19 13.94 24.86 -14.60
C GLN A 19 15.18 25.72 -14.92
N GLY A 20 16.36 25.38 -14.36
CA GLY A 20 17.61 26.05 -14.69
C GLY A 20 18.00 25.95 -16.16
N MET A 21 17.82 24.76 -16.76
CA MET A 21 18.03 24.55 -18.20
C MET A 21 17.04 25.38 -19.03
N ARG A 22 15.75 25.35 -18.69
CA ARG A 22 14.71 26.13 -19.41
C ARG A 22 14.98 27.62 -19.38
N LYS A 23 15.28 28.15 -18.20
CA LYS A 23 15.51 29.59 -18.00
C LYS A 23 16.95 30.00 -18.30
N ARG A 24 17.78 29.07 -18.82
CA ARG A 24 19.21 29.25 -19.12
C ARG A 24 19.97 29.95 -17.99
N THR A 25 19.73 29.55 -16.75
CA THR A 25 20.25 30.22 -15.56
C THR A 25 20.69 29.20 -14.52
N ILE A 26 21.86 29.41 -13.91
CA ILE A 26 22.35 28.64 -12.77
C ILE A 26 22.16 29.48 -11.51
N PRO A 27 21.25 29.10 -10.58
CA PRO A 27 20.99 29.86 -9.36
C PRO A 27 22.19 29.81 -8.40
N ALA A 28 22.34 30.85 -7.58
CA ALA A 28 23.31 30.87 -6.49
C ALA A 28 23.03 29.74 -5.48
N SER A 29 24.07 28.99 -5.13
CA SER A 29 24.12 28.22 -3.90
C SER A 29 24.30 29.22 -2.74
N ILE A 30 23.32 29.28 -1.87
CA ILE A 30 23.30 30.19 -0.72
C ILE A 30 23.82 29.51 0.54
N HIS A 31 24.21 30.31 1.55
CA HIS A 31 24.78 29.82 2.82
C HIS A 31 26.10 29.04 2.65
N CYS A 32 26.93 29.42 1.68
CA CYS A 32 28.24 28.81 1.41
C CYS A 32 29.34 29.86 1.20
N ASP A 33 29.36 30.91 2.03
CA ASP A 33 30.36 31.97 2.00
C ASP A 33 31.79 31.41 2.18
N GLU A 34 31.92 30.43 3.08
CA GLU A 34 33.09 29.58 3.25
C GLU A 34 32.83 28.22 2.59
N VAL A 35 33.75 27.76 1.73
CA VAL A 35 33.69 26.40 1.16
C VAL A 35 34.32 25.42 2.13
N ASN A 36 33.98 24.13 2.01
CA ASN A 36 34.50 23.10 2.90
C ASN A 36 35.99 22.85 2.64
N ASP A 37 36.84 23.08 3.65
CA ASP A 37 38.30 22.91 3.59
C ASP A 37 38.75 21.44 3.50
N TYR A 38 37.88 20.47 3.76
CA TYR A 38 38.16 19.04 3.55
C TYR A 38 38.16 18.65 2.06
N ILE A 39 37.66 19.50 1.17
CA ILE A 39 37.65 19.29 -0.28
C ILE A 39 38.80 20.08 -0.91
N ARG A 40 39.64 19.40 -1.71
CA ARG A 40 40.71 20.04 -2.48
C ARG A 40 40.14 20.64 -3.76
N TRP A 41 39.62 21.86 -3.65
CA TRP A 41 38.96 22.55 -4.77
C TRP A 41 39.89 22.84 -5.95
N ASP A 42 41.15 23.23 -5.69
CA ASP A 42 42.12 23.56 -6.74
C ASP A 42 42.48 22.37 -7.66
N ASP A 43 42.33 21.13 -7.15
CA ASP A 43 42.58 19.88 -7.88
C ASP A 43 41.29 19.25 -8.44
N SER A 44 40.14 19.93 -8.31
CA SER A 44 38.81 19.42 -8.65
C SER A 44 38.25 20.12 -9.90
N PRO A 45 37.50 19.41 -10.78
CA PRO A 45 36.75 20.06 -11.85
C PRO A 45 35.53 20.85 -11.33
N PHE A 46 35.22 20.76 -10.03
CA PHE A 46 34.05 21.36 -9.41
C PHE A 46 34.40 22.64 -8.65
N TYR A 47 33.48 23.59 -8.69
CA TYR A 47 33.45 24.77 -7.83
C TYR A 47 32.01 25.03 -7.40
N VAL A 48 31.84 25.77 -6.30
CA VAL A 48 30.51 26.14 -5.80
C VAL A 48 30.03 27.41 -6.51
N ASN A 49 28.87 27.35 -7.16
CA ASN A 49 28.26 28.51 -7.81
C ASN A 49 27.65 29.45 -6.76
N ARG A 50 28.35 30.53 -6.39
CA ARG A 50 27.90 31.44 -5.31
C ARG A 50 27.04 32.61 -5.79
N GLU A 51 26.98 32.83 -7.10
CA GLU A 51 26.23 33.93 -7.71
C GLU A 51 25.30 33.38 -8.78
N THR A 52 24.08 33.91 -8.86
CA THR A 52 23.15 33.58 -9.93
C THR A 52 23.71 34.13 -11.23
N ARG A 53 23.83 33.28 -12.25
CA ARG A 53 24.36 33.67 -13.56
C ARG A 53 23.69 32.93 -14.70
N GLU A 54 23.85 33.47 -15.89
CA GLU A 54 23.46 32.79 -17.13
C GLU A 54 24.22 31.46 -17.26
N TRP A 55 23.52 30.43 -17.74
CA TRP A 55 24.12 29.13 -18.04
C TRP A 55 24.88 29.26 -19.36
N PRO A 56 26.22 29.12 -19.37
CA PRO A 56 27.00 29.30 -20.59
C PRO A 56 26.59 28.28 -21.64
N GLU A 57 26.31 28.75 -22.85
CA GLU A 57 25.92 27.89 -23.97
C GLU A 57 27.15 27.11 -24.50
N PRO A 58 27.13 25.77 -24.47
CA PRO A 58 28.21 24.96 -25.02
C PRO A 58 28.18 24.99 -26.56
N GLU A 59 29.30 24.61 -27.21
CA GLU A 59 29.43 24.65 -28.68
C GLU A 59 28.40 23.80 -29.43
N ASP A 60 27.88 22.75 -28.80
CA ASP A 60 26.84 21.86 -29.34
C ASP A 60 25.40 22.29 -28.99
N GLY A 61 25.23 23.38 -28.24
CA GLY A 61 23.94 23.93 -27.80
C GLY A 61 23.24 23.13 -26.69
N ARG A 62 23.79 22.00 -26.25
CA ARG A 62 23.11 21.08 -25.32
C ARG A 62 23.57 21.31 -23.89
N LEU A 63 22.70 21.89 -23.06
CA LEU A 63 22.95 22.02 -21.62
C LEU A 63 22.84 20.65 -20.95
N VAL A 64 23.92 20.19 -20.32
CA VAL A 64 23.94 18.95 -19.55
C VAL A 64 24.10 19.28 -18.07
N GLY A 65 23.33 18.62 -17.22
CA GLY A 65 23.50 18.68 -15.78
C GLY A 65 23.12 17.36 -15.14
N ALA A 66 23.50 17.20 -13.87
CA ALA A 66 23.25 15.97 -13.15
C ALA A 66 22.73 16.22 -11.74
N VAL A 67 21.90 15.32 -11.25
CA VAL A 67 21.41 15.28 -9.88
C VAL A 67 21.89 13.99 -9.23
N SER A 68 22.48 14.12 -8.04
CA SER A 68 22.86 12.97 -7.21
C SER A 68 22.06 13.01 -5.92
N ALA A 69 21.53 11.86 -5.50
CA ALA A 69 20.88 11.68 -4.20
C ALA A 69 21.53 10.50 -3.47
N PHE A 70 21.86 10.72 -2.19
CA PHE A 70 22.55 9.76 -1.34
C PHE A 70 21.65 9.46 -0.14
N GLY A 71 21.17 8.22 -0.04
CA GLY A 71 20.35 7.76 1.06
C GLY A 71 21.22 7.37 2.26
N MET A 72 20.76 7.67 3.46
CA MET A 72 21.46 7.24 4.69
C MET A 72 21.55 5.71 4.81
N SER A 73 20.67 4.98 4.12
CA SER A 73 20.72 3.52 3.96
C SER A 73 21.92 3.02 3.14
N GLY A 74 22.67 3.92 2.48
CA GLY A 74 23.76 3.59 1.56
C GLY A 74 23.32 3.46 0.09
N THR A 75 22.03 3.59 -0.21
CA THR A 75 21.53 3.60 -1.60
C THR A 75 21.78 4.95 -2.26
N ASN A 76 22.32 4.95 -3.47
CA ASN A 76 22.65 6.17 -4.21
C ASN A 76 21.98 6.15 -5.59
N ALA A 77 21.48 7.30 -6.02
CA ALA A 77 20.95 7.50 -7.36
C ALA A 77 21.64 8.69 -8.02
N HIS A 78 21.92 8.57 -9.32
CA HIS A 78 22.53 9.61 -10.13
C HIS A 78 21.80 9.68 -11.46
N ILE A 79 21.34 10.87 -11.83
CA ILE A 79 20.61 11.11 -13.08
C ILE A 79 21.31 12.23 -13.84
N VAL A 80 21.54 11.98 -15.12
CA VAL A 80 22.02 12.98 -16.07
C VAL A 80 20.84 13.45 -16.90
N VAL A 81 20.70 14.77 -17.02
CA VAL A 81 19.65 15.42 -17.79
C VAL A 81 20.33 16.28 -18.85
N GLU A 82 19.77 16.25 -20.04
CA GLU A 82 20.19 17.07 -21.16
C GLU A 82 19.01 17.95 -21.60
N SER A 83 19.29 19.21 -21.90
CA SER A 83 18.29 20.10 -22.47
C SER A 83 17.94 19.65 -23.89
N HIS A 84 16.65 19.57 -24.15
CA HIS A 84 16.13 19.51 -25.51
C HIS A 84 15.68 20.90 -25.92
N ASP A 85 16.24 21.47 -26.97
CA ASP A 85 15.91 22.83 -27.42
C ASP A 85 14.44 22.91 -27.89
N THR A 86 13.56 23.37 -27.00
CA THR A 86 12.16 23.67 -27.34
C THR A 86 11.88 25.16 -27.45
N GLU A 87 12.67 26.04 -26.81
CA GLU A 87 12.42 27.49 -26.83
C GLU A 87 13.04 28.21 -28.04
N ALA A 88 14.24 27.84 -28.48
CA ALA A 88 14.83 28.39 -29.71
C ALA A 88 14.01 27.98 -30.96
N GLU A 89 13.38 26.81 -30.90
CA GLU A 89 12.46 26.30 -31.93
C GLU A 89 11.00 26.78 -31.74
N ALA A 90 10.63 27.37 -30.59
CA ALA A 90 9.25 27.75 -30.31
C ALA A 90 8.66 28.76 -31.32
N PRO A 91 9.38 29.81 -31.78
CA PRO A 91 8.89 30.70 -32.83
C PRO A 91 8.76 29.99 -34.19
N ALA A 92 9.68 29.07 -34.51
CA ALA A 92 9.67 28.31 -35.76
C ALA A 92 8.52 27.29 -35.78
N ARG A 93 8.28 26.58 -34.68
CA ARG A 93 7.14 25.66 -34.50
C ARG A 93 5.81 26.39 -34.38
N ALA A 94 5.76 27.57 -33.76
CA ALA A 94 4.56 28.42 -33.76
C ALA A 94 4.20 28.89 -35.18
N ALA A 95 5.19 29.07 -36.07
CA ALA A 95 4.94 29.35 -37.48
C ALA A 95 4.37 28.14 -38.26
N GLU A 96 4.49 26.90 -37.75
CA GLU A 96 3.89 25.70 -38.35
C GLU A 96 2.38 25.60 -38.10
N TRP A 97 1.87 26.33 -37.10
CA TRP A 97 0.44 26.42 -36.84
C TRP A 97 -0.24 27.31 -37.88
N PRO A 98 -1.34 26.85 -38.51
CA PRO A 98 -2.05 27.63 -39.50
C PRO A 98 -2.60 28.89 -38.84
N ASP A 99 -2.44 30.02 -39.52
CA ASP A 99 -3.14 31.23 -39.13
C ASP A 99 -4.63 31.03 -39.40
N ARG A 100 -5.45 31.07 -38.36
CA ARG A 100 -6.90 30.80 -38.45
C ARG A 100 -7.65 32.10 -38.17
N PRO A 101 -8.78 32.35 -38.84
CA PRO A 101 -9.55 33.58 -38.62
C PRO A 101 -10.30 33.59 -37.27
N ALA A 102 -10.40 32.44 -36.59
CA ALA A 102 -10.95 32.29 -35.25
C ALA A 102 -10.50 30.98 -34.58
N HIS A 103 -10.66 30.92 -33.26
CA HIS A 103 -10.20 29.84 -32.39
C HIS A 103 -11.27 29.49 -31.36
N LEU A 104 -11.43 28.20 -31.07
CA LEU A 104 -12.35 27.69 -30.05
C LEU A 104 -11.57 27.42 -28.76
N LEU A 105 -11.86 28.15 -27.69
CA LEU A 105 -11.27 27.89 -26.36
C LEU A 105 -12.32 27.19 -25.50
N ALA A 106 -12.06 25.94 -25.13
CA ALA A 106 -12.99 25.09 -24.39
C ALA A 106 -12.50 24.90 -22.94
N LEU A 107 -13.34 25.27 -21.98
CA LEU A 107 -13.07 25.16 -20.55
C LEU A 107 -14.14 24.31 -19.89
N SER A 108 -13.75 23.57 -18.86
CA SER A 108 -14.70 22.84 -18.03
C SER A 108 -14.21 22.70 -16.59
N ALA A 109 -15.15 22.48 -15.68
CA ALA A 109 -14.88 22.17 -14.28
C ALA A 109 -15.99 21.35 -13.63
N THR A 110 -15.70 20.77 -12.46
CA THR A 110 -16.66 20.00 -11.66
C THR A 110 -17.70 20.88 -10.97
N SER A 111 -17.42 22.18 -10.81
CA SER A 111 -18.33 23.17 -10.22
C SER A 111 -18.28 24.50 -10.99
N GLN A 112 -19.34 25.30 -10.84
CA GLN A 112 -19.41 26.64 -11.44
C GLN A 112 -18.28 27.57 -10.94
N GLN A 113 -17.97 27.51 -9.64
CA GLN A 113 -16.92 28.33 -9.04
C GLN A 113 -15.52 27.97 -9.58
N ALA A 114 -15.24 26.67 -9.75
CA ALA A 114 -13.98 26.21 -10.35
C ALA A 114 -13.88 26.63 -11.83
N LEU A 115 -15.01 26.64 -12.56
CA LEU A 115 -15.05 27.12 -13.95
C LEU A 115 -14.71 28.62 -14.05
N GLU A 116 -15.31 29.45 -13.19
CA GLU A 116 -15.01 30.89 -13.12
C GLU A 116 -13.54 31.15 -12.76
N ARG A 117 -12.97 30.33 -11.87
CA ARG A 117 -11.56 30.39 -11.53
C ARG A 117 -10.68 30.02 -12.72
N ARG A 118 -11.00 28.94 -13.44
CA ARG A 118 -10.27 28.50 -14.63
C ARG A 118 -10.31 29.54 -15.75
N ILE A 119 -11.45 30.22 -15.94
CA ILE A 119 -11.57 31.36 -16.86
C ILE A 119 -10.64 32.49 -16.42
N THR A 120 -10.60 32.81 -15.13
CA THR A 120 -9.71 33.85 -14.58
C THR A 120 -8.24 33.51 -14.78
N ASP A 121 -7.83 32.28 -14.45
CA ASP A 121 -6.44 31.84 -14.60
C ASP A 121 -6.00 31.88 -16.08
N LEU A 122 -6.91 31.56 -17.03
CA LEU A 122 -6.64 31.71 -18.46
C LEU A 122 -6.54 33.19 -18.89
N ILE A 123 -7.39 34.07 -18.36
CA ILE A 123 -7.30 35.52 -18.60
C ILE A 123 -5.93 36.04 -18.14
N ASP A 124 -5.50 35.67 -16.93
CA ASP A 124 -4.23 36.11 -16.36
C ASP A 124 -3.05 35.56 -17.19
N TYR A 125 -3.10 34.28 -17.57
CA TYR A 125 -2.10 33.66 -18.44
C TYR A 125 -1.92 34.40 -19.78
N LEU A 126 -3.03 34.79 -20.42
CA LEU A 126 -3.02 35.54 -21.68
C LEU A 126 -2.56 36.99 -21.48
N ALA A 127 -2.93 37.63 -20.37
CA ALA A 127 -2.57 39.01 -20.06
C ALA A 127 -1.07 39.19 -19.78
N GLU A 128 -0.45 38.21 -19.08
CA GLU A 128 0.98 38.20 -18.78
C GLU A 128 1.88 37.99 -20.01
N ARG A 129 1.30 37.59 -21.16
CA ARG A 129 2.06 37.24 -22.38
C ARG A 129 1.61 38.06 -23.59
N PRO A 130 1.99 39.35 -23.70
CA PRO A 130 1.66 40.20 -24.84
C PRO A 130 2.29 39.77 -26.18
N SER A 131 3.16 38.79 -26.19
CA SER A 131 3.77 38.22 -27.40
C SER A 131 2.93 37.12 -28.07
N LEU A 132 1.85 36.65 -27.43
CA LEU A 132 0.97 35.63 -28.00
C LEU A 132 0.22 36.15 -29.24
N THR A 133 0.23 35.35 -30.31
CA THR A 133 -0.43 35.61 -31.61
C THR A 133 -1.57 34.62 -31.88
N GLY A 134 -2.37 34.82 -32.93
CA GLY A 134 -3.44 33.86 -33.31
C GLY A 134 -2.95 32.42 -33.50
N ARG A 135 -1.74 32.23 -34.02
CA ARG A 135 -1.12 30.89 -34.14
C ARG A 135 -0.93 30.19 -32.80
N HIS A 136 -0.61 30.95 -31.75
CA HIS A 136 -0.54 30.41 -30.39
C HIS A 136 -1.94 30.03 -29.87
N LEU A 137 -2.98 30.81 -30.20
CA LEU A 137 -4.36 30.47 -29.83
C LEU A 137 -4.84 29.18 -30.49
N SER A 138 -4.38 28.85 -31.69
CA SER A 138 -4.64 27.53 -32.29
C SER A 138 -4.04 26.40 -31.45
N ALA A 139 -2.82 26.56 -30.96
CA ALA A 139 -2.19 25.56 -30.11
C ALA A 139 -2.89 25.45 -28.74
N ILE A 140 -3.27 26.58 -28.13
CA ILE A 140 -4.06 26.63 -26.89
C ILE A 140 -5.42 25.94 -27.08
N SER A 141 -6.10 26.18 -28.21
CA SER A 141 -7.36 25.53 -28.56
C SER A 141 -7.25 24.00 -28.60
N VAL A 142 -6.20 23.47 -29.26
CA VAL A 142 -5.95 22.03 -29.30
C VAL A 142 -5.64 21.48 -27.91
N GLU A 143 -4.80 22.17 -27.15
CA GLU A 143 -4.42 21.77 -25.79
C GLU A 143 -5.63 21.72 -24.85
N LEU A 144 -6.52 22.71 -24.92
CA LEU A 144 -7.77 22.74 -24.15
C LEU A 144 -8.73 21.61 -24.57
N LEU A 145 -8.79 21.25 -25.85
CA LEU A 145 -9.70 20.21 -26.35
C LEU A 145 -9.18 18.78 -26.13
N ASP A 146 -7.90 18.53 -26.38
CA ASP A 146 -7.29 17.19 -26.36
C ASP A 146 -6.43 16.92 -25.11
N GLY A 147 -5.83 17.95 -24.52
CA GLY A 147 -4.88 17.84 -23.41
C GLY A 147 -5.51 17.97 -22.03
N ARG A 148 -6.83 18.19 -21.96
CA ARG A 148 -7.58 18.35 -20.70
C ARG A 148 -8.73 17.36 -20.60
N GLN A 149 -9.11 17.03 -19.37
CA GLN A 149 -10.33 16.29 -19.08
C GLN A 149 -11.54 17.22 -19.07
N HIS A 150 -12.69 16.72 -19.52
CA HIS A 150 -13.89 17.54 -19.74
C HIS A 150 -15.01 17.23 -18.75
N PHE A 151 -15.28 18.18 -17.86
CA PHE A 151 -16.24 18.04 -16.78
C PHE A 151 -17.65 18.56 -17.13
N SER A 152 -18.56 18.53 -16.15
CA SER A 152 -19.99 18.85 -16.33
C SER A 152 -20.25 20.33 -16.58
N HIS A 153 -19.63 21.24 -15.84
CA HIS A 153 -19.76 22.68 -16.09
C HIS A 153 -18.83 23.06 -17.23
N ARG A 154 -19.39 23.52 -18.35
CA ARG A 154 -18.63 23.80 -19.58
C ARG A 154 -18.85 25.25 -20.02
N CYS A 155 -17.76 25.87 -20.44
CA CYS A 155 -17.76 27.15 -21.13
C CYS A 155 -16.91 27.02 -22.39
N ALA A 156 -17.42 27.50 -23.52
CA ALA A 156 -16.65 27.59 -24.75
C ALA A 156 -16.78 29.00 -25.31
N VAL A 157 -15.65 29.54 -25.80
CA VAL A 157 -15.62 30.85 -26.45
C VAL A 157 -14.98 30.77 -27.83
N VAL A 158 -15.53 31.53 -28.78
CA VAL A 158 -14.99 31.65 -30.13
C VAL A 158 -14.35 33.02 -30.31
N VAL A 159 -13.03 33.06 -30.51
CA VAL A 159 -12.22 34.28 -30.41
C VAL A 159 -11.32 34.44 -31.63
N ARG A 160 -11.05 35.68 -32.06
CA ARG A 160 -10.22 35.99 -33.23
C ARG A 160 -8.73 36.10 -32.91
N ASP A 161 -8.41 36.79 -31.83
CA ASP A 161 -7.05 37.10 -31.40
C ASP A 161 -6.99 37.22 -29.87
N ARG A 162 -5.82 37.58 -29.34
CA ARG A 162 -5.58 37.64 -27.89
C ARG A 162 -6.45 38.71 -27.22
N GLU A 163 -6.63 39.87 -27.85
CA GLU A 163 -7.41 40.97 -27.26
C GLU A 163 -8.89 40.59 -27.23
N ASP A 164 -9.40 40.05 -28.33
CA ASP A 164 -10.74 39.49 -28.43
C ASP A 164 -10.96 38.37 -27.40
N ALA A 165 -9.95 37.51 -27.17
CA ALA A 165 -10.03 36.46 -26.15
C ALA A 165 -10.12 37.03 -24.73
N LEU A 166 -9.33 38.05 -24.39
CA LEU A 166 -9.38 38.69 -23.07
C LEU A 166 -10.74 39.32 -22.80
N ASP A 167 -11.33 39.98 -23.80
CA ASP A 167 -12.62 40.64 -23.65
C ASP A 167 -13.76 39.62 -23.53
N VAL A 168 -13.83 38.65 -24.44
CA VAL A 168 -14.88 37.61 -24.45
C VAL A 168 -14.81 36.73 -23.20
N LEU A 169 -13.62 36.39 -22.70
CA LEU A 169 -13.47 35.62 -21.46
C LEU A 169 -13.89 36.42 -20.21
N ARG A 170 -13.66 37.74 -20.19
CA ARG A 170 -14.11 38.61 -19.08
C ARG A 170 -15.63 38.69 -19.04
N GLU A 171 -16.28 38.81 -20.20
CA GLU A 171 -17.74 38.80 -20.33
C GLU A 171 -18.31 37.43 -19.94
N ALA A 172 -17.68 36.34 -20.38
CA ALA A 172 -18.06 34.98 -19.98
C ALA A 172 -17.99 34.79 -18.45
N ARG A 173 -16.96 35.32 -17.79
CA ARG A 173 -16.82 35.30 -16.34
C ARG A 173 -17.89 36.15 -15.64
N ALA A 174 -18.28 37.28 -16.21
CA ALA A 174 -19.33 38.14 -15.67
C ALA A 174 -20.74 37.57 -15.85
N GLY A 175 -20.90 36.49 -16.63
CA GLY A 175 -22.20 35.93 -16.98
C GLY A 175 -22.99 36.80 -17.94
N GLU A 176 -22.32 37.67 -18.69
CA GLU A 176 -22.95 38.55 -19.68
C GLU A 176 -23.29 37.77 -20.95
N SER A 177 -24.40 38.16 -21.60
CA SER A 177 -24.83 37.53 -22.85
C SER A 177 -23.99 38.07 -24.01
N HIS A 178 -23.13 37.21 -24.55
CA HIS A 178 -22.28 37.52 -25.70
C HIS A 178 -22.43 36.45 -26.79
N PRO A 179 -22.55 36.81 -28.08
CA PRO A 179 -22.81 35.85 -29.17
C PRO A 179 -21.72 34.79 -29.38
N ASN A 180 -20.50 35.03 -28.86
CA ASN A 180 -19.40 34.07 -28.93
C ASN A 180 -19.13 33.36 -27.59
N VAL A 181 -20.01 33.49 -26.60
CA VAL A 181 -19.91 32.79 -25.31
C VAL A 181 -20.99 31.73 -25.24
N PHE A 182 -20.56 30.49 -25.01
CA PHE A 182 -21.44 29.33 -24.86
C PHE A 182 -21.19 28.74 -23.48
N THR A 183 -22.25 28.49 -22.73
CA THR A 183 -22.17 27.87 -21.41
C THR A 183 -23.22 26.77 -21.29
N GLY A 184 -22.90 25.73 -20.52
CA GLY A 184 -23.80 24.61 -20.32
C GLY A 184 -23.40 23.78 -19.10
N THR A 185 -24.36 23.06 -18.54
CA THR A 185 -24.11 22.04 -17.52
C THR A 185 -24.56 20.69 -18.08
N VAL A 186 -23.62 19.78 -18.26
CA VAL A 186 -23.87 18.43 -18.76
C VAL A 186 -24.43 17.58 -17.63
N GLU A 187 -25.56 16.92 -17.86
CA GLU A 187 -26.20 16.03 -16.89
C GLU A 187 -25.33 14.81 -16.58
N ARG A 188 -25.39 14.33 -15.32
CA ARG A 188 -24.71 13.09 -14.93
C ARG A 188 -25.28 11.91 -15.72
N GLY A 189 -24.41 11.09 -16.29
CA GLY A 189 -24.81 9.94 -17.12
C GLY A 189 -25.17 10.30 -18.57
N PHE A 190 -24.90 11.53 -19.01
CA PHE A 190 -25.06 11.92 -20.41
C PHE A 190 -24.35 10.93 -21.34
N THR A 191 -25.12 10.31 -22.24
CA THR A 191 -24.60 9.40 -23.25
C THR A 191 -24.68 10.06 -24.63
N PRO A 192 -23.55 10.29 -25.32
CA PRO A 192 -23.54 10.99 -26.60
C PRO A 192 -24.28 10.16 -27.66
N ARG A 193 -25.25 10.77 -28.33
CA ARG A 193 -25.94 10.14 -29.45
C ARG A 193 -25.00 10.03 -30.65
N ALA A 194 -24.75 8.81 -31.13
CA ALA A 194 -23.81 8.55 -32.22
C ALA A 194 -24.09 9.36 -33.51
N ALA A 195 -25.35 9.68 -33.80
CA ALA A 195 -25.69 10.54 -34.93
C ALA A 195 -25.18 11.98 -34.77
N ILE A 196 -25.34 12.57 -33.59
CA ILE A 196 -24.88 13.94 -33.29
C ILE A 196 -23.36 13.96 -33.15
N GLN A 197 -22.76 12.94 -32.54
CA GLN A 197 -21.30 12.82 -32.47
C GLN A 197 -20.64 12.76 -33.86
N ARG A 198 -21.27 12.07 -34.83
CA ARG A 198 -20.82 12.09 -36.24
C ARG A 198 -20.95 13.48 -36.85
N LEU A 199 -22.06 14.18 -36.62
CA LEU A 199 -22.24 15.56 -37.07
C LEU A 199 -21.14 16.50 -36.50
N VAL A 200 -20.78 16.37 -35.22
CA VAL A 200 -19.68 17.14 -34.61
C VAL A 200 -18.37 16.88 -35.35
N GLY A 201 -18.08 15.62 -35.69
CA GLY A 201 -16.91 15.24 -36.48
C GLY A 201 -16.93 15.79 -37.91
N GLU A 202 -18.09 15.80 -38.56
CA GLU A 202 -18.29 16.38 -39.89
C GLU A 202 -18.08 17.90 -39.87
N LEU A 203 -18.64 18.60 -38.87
CA LEU A 203 -18.42 20.03 -38.65
C LEU A 203 -16.93 20.35 -38.43
N ALA A 204 -16.21 19.50 -37.68
CA ALA A 204 -14.76 19.65 -37.49
C ALA A 204 -13.98 19.48 -38.80
N GLY A 205 -14.36 18.48 -39.61
CA GLY A 205 -13.77 18.28 -40.94
C GLY A 205 -14.05 19.45 -41.89
N GLN A 206 -15.27 20.00 -41.87
CA GLN A 206 -15.67 21.16 -42.66
C GLN A 206 -14.93 22.43 -42.23
N ALA A 207 -14.82 22.70 -40.92
CA ALA A 207 -14.02 23.82 -40.40
C ALA A 207 -12.54 23.69 -40.77
N ALA A 208 -12.00 22.46 -40.79
CA ALA A 208 -10.63 22.23 -41.24
C ALA A 208 -10.44 22.55 -42.75
N ALA A 209 -11.48 22.38 -43.58
CA ALA A 209 -11.44 22.63 -45.02
C ALA A 209 -11.84 24.08 -45.41
N ALA A 210 -12.69 24.75 -44.64
CA ALA A 210 -13.26 26.07 -44.96
C ALA A 210 -12.41 27.26 -44.47
N ILE A 211 -11.08 27.10 -44.39
CA ILE A 211 -10.17 28.14 -43.84
C ILE A 211 -10.29 29.47 -44.61
N ASP A 212 -10.57 29.40 -45.91
CA ASP A 212 -10.68 30.57 -46.79
C ASP A 212 -12.02 31.32 -46.66
N GLU A 213 -13.03 30.73 -46.01
CA GLU A 213 -14.38 31.31 -45.83
C GLU A 213 -14.63 31.68 -44.36
N SER A 214 -14.04 32.80 -43.90
CA SER A 214 -14.03 33.22 -42.48
C SER A 214 -15.39 33.35 -41.80
N ALA A 215 -16.48 33.52 -42.53
CA ALA A 215 -17.83 33.52 -41.95
C ALA A 215 -18.31 32.09 -41.66
N GLN A 216 -18.31 31.23 -42.67
CA GLN A 216 -18.71 29.82 -42.54
C GLN A 216 -17.82 29.06 -41.55
N TYR A 217 -16.51 29.33 -41.55
CA TYR A 217 -15.59 28.77 -40.57
C TYR A 217 -15.98 29.12 -39.12
N ARG A 218 -16.36 30.39 -38.86
CA ARG A 218 -16.80 30.83 -37.53
C ARG A 218 -18.13 30.19 -37.13
N ASP A 219 -19.08 30.09 -38.05
CA ASP A 219 -20.37 29.43 -37.80
C ASP A 219 -20.17 27.96 -37.40
N HIS A 220 -19.24 27.25 -38.06
CA HIS A 220 -18.87 25.89 -37.67
C HIS A 220 -18.26 25.82 -36.27
N LEU A 221 -17.35 26.74 -35.92
CA LEU A 221 -16.77 26.79 -34.56
C LEU A 221 -17.82 27.10 -33.49
N GLN A 222 -18.76 28.02 -33.77
CA GLN A 222 -19.86 28.33 -32.86
C GLN A 222 -20.78 27.13 -32.65
N ALA A 223 -21.11 26.41 -33.72
CA ALA A 223 -21.89 25.16 -33.61
C ALA A 223 -21.15 24.09 -32.78
N GLN A 224 -19.83 23.98 -32.92
CA GLN A 224 -19.01 23.10 -32.09
C GLN A 224 -18.97 23.54 -30.62
N ALA A 225 -18.87 24.84 -30.36
CA ALA A 225 -18.87 25.40 -29.00
C ALA A 225 -20.18 25.06 -28.27
N ASP A 226 -21.32 25.23 -28.94
CA ASP A 226 -22.63 24.88 -28.40
C ASP A 226 -22.75 23.38 -28.12
N LEU A 227 -22.37 22.52 -29.09
CA LEU A 227 -22.40 21.06 -28.92
C LEU A 227 -21.44 20.58 -27.82
N TYR A 228 -20.29 21.23 -27.64
CA TYR A 228 -19.38 20.96 -26.53
C TYR A 228 -20.04 21.23 -25.19
N CYS A 229 -20.72 22.38 -25.04
CA CYS A 229 -21.44 22.75 -23.81
C CYS A 229 -22.63 21.83 -23.52
N GLN A 230 -23.19 21.17 -24.54
CA GLN A 230 -24.22 20.13 -24.39
C GLN A 230 -23.66 18.75 -24.00
N GLY A 231 -22.34 18.56 -24.00
CA GLY A 231 -21.68 17.33 -23.57
C GLY A 231 -20.97 16.54 -24.67
N TYR A 232 -21.09 16.94 -25.94
CA TYR A 232 -20.45 16.21 -27.05
C TYR A 232 -18.94 16.44 -27.10
N GLY A 233 -18.19 15.41 -27.49
CA GLY A 233 -16.74 15.52 -27.66
C GLY A 233 -16.40 16.21 -28.97
N VAL A 234 -15.67 17.34 -28.91
CA VAL A 234 -15.25 18.08 -30.09
C VAL A 234 -13.81 17.71 -30.46
N PRO A 235 -13.56 17.10 -31.63
CA PRO A 235 -12.22 16.76 -32.05
C PRO A 235 -11.46 18.01 -32.52
N SER A 236 -10.19 18.11 -32.13
CA SER A 236 -9.30 19.22 -32.50
C SER A 236 -8.88 19.26 -33.98
N GLY A 237 -9.24 18.25 -34.78
CA GLY A 237 -8.88 18.16 -36.20
C GLY A 237 -7.52 17.50 -36.51
N GLY A 238 -6.88 16.83 -35.54
CA GLY A 238 -5.92 15.77 -35.83
C GLY A 238 -4.44 16.15 -35.99
N ARG A 239 -3.99 17.31 -35.48
CA ARG A 239 -2.56 17.65 -35.37
C ARG A 239 -1.95 17.36 -33.99
N ALA A 240 -2.49 16.39 -33.26
CA ALA A 240 -2.15 16.11 -31.86
C ALA A 240 -0.78 15.43 -31.61
N ALA A 241 0.12 15.31 -32.61
CA ALA A 241 1.23 14.36 -32.50
C ALA A 241 2.64 14.93 -32.29
N VAL A 242 2.95 16.22 -32.52
CA VAL A 242 4.36 16.67 -32.44
C VAL A 242 4.53 18.14 -32.03
N VAL A 243 3.96 18.57 -30.90
CA VAL A 243 4.31 19.89 -30.33
C VAL A 243 4.41 19.74 -28.81
N PRO A 244 5.46 20.29 -28.15
CA PRO A 244 5.54 20.32 -26.69
C PRO A 244 4.29 21.02 -26.15
N ALA A 245 3.66 20.41 -25.15
CA ALA A 245 2.48 20.95 -24.51
C ALA A 245 2.72 22.41 -24.11
N LEU A 246 1.86 23.33 -24.56
CA LEU A 246 1.83 24.67 -23.99
C LEU A 246 1.34 24.50 -22.56
N ARG A 247 2.15 24.95 -21.60
CA ARG A 247 1.80 24.91 -20.18
C ARG A 247 0.67 25.89 -19.92
N LEU A 248 -0.56 25.41 -20.01
CA LEU A 248 -1.73 26.16 -19.56
C LEU A 248 -1.91 25.97 -18.06
N PRO A 249 -2.53 26.95 -17.37
CA PRO A 249 -2.86 26.83 -15.95
C PRO A 249 -3.52 25.49 -15.63
N GLY A 250 -3.13 24.90 -14.50
CA GLY A 250 -3.68 23.63 -14.01
C GLY A 250 -5.13 23.77 -13.52
N TYR A 251 -5.67 22.68 -12.99
CA TYR A 251 -7.03 22.68 -12.47
C TYR A 251 -7.12 23.42 -11.12
N PRO A 252 -8.06 24.37 -10.94
CA PRO A 252 -8.21 25.09 -9.69
C PRO A 252 -9.02 24.27 -8.68
N PHE A 253 -8.34 23.37 -7.96
CA PHE A 253 -8.94 22.59 -6.88
C PHE A 253 -9.54 23.47 -5.77
N ALA A 254 -10.62 23.00 -5.13
CA ALA A 254 -11.10 23.59 -3.89
C ALA A 254 -9.99 23.59 -2.82
N ALA A 255 -9.88 24.69 -2.09
CA ALA A 255 -8.88 24.89 -1.03
C ALA A 255 -9.48 24.69 0.38
N ASP A 256 -10.47 23.82 0.48
CA ASP A 256 -11.12 23.50 1.75
C ASP A 256 -10.14 22.77 2.67
N ALA A 257 -10.09 23.19 3.94
CA ALA A 257 -9.15 22.66 4.91
C ALA A 257 -9.73 21.44 5.64
N TYR A 258 -9.07 20.30 5.51
CA TYR A 258 -9.42 19.04 6.15
C TYR A 258 -8.35 18.65 7.18
N ARG A 259 -8.74 18.61 8.45
CA ARG A 259 -7.87 18.25 9.58
C ARG A 259 -8.70 17.71 10.75
N PRO A 260 -8.19 16.72 11.51
CA PRO A 260 -8.81 16.34 12.76
C PRO A 260 -8.69 17.47 13.80
N GLU A 261 -9.63 17.53 14.74
CA GLU A 261 -9.54 18.40 15.92
C GLU A 261 -8.35 17.96 16.79
N PRO A 262 -7.54 18.89 17.34
CA PRO A 262 -6.42 18.52 18.20
C PRO A 262 -6.93 17.83 19.48
N GLY A 263 -6.83 16.50 19.51
CA GLY A 263 -7.29 15.66 20.61
C GLY A 263 -6.44 15.81 21.88
N THR A 264 -7.09 15.94 23.02
CA THR A 264 -6.52 15.90 24.38
C THR A 264 -6.14 14.48 24.85
N GLY A 265 -5.65 13.63 23.94
CA GLY A 265 -5.22 12.26 24.23
C GLY A 265 -3.69 12.15 24.20
N GLY A 266 -3.05 12.11 25.36
CA GLY A 266 -1.60 12.24 25.51
C GLY A 266 -0.78 11.00 25.16
N ALA A 267 0.36 11.23 24.54
CA ALA A 267 1.66 10.69 24.96
C ALA A 267 2.74 11.71 24.55
N ALA A 268 3.48 12.21 25.54
CA ALA A 268 4.48 13.25 25.37
C ALA A 268 5.64 12.77 24.47
N LEU A 269 5.91 13.52 23.41
CA LEU A 269 7.09 13.37 22.55
C LEU A 269 8.33 13.94 23.27
N ALA A 270 9.31 13.08 23.50
CA ALA A 270 10.69 13.47 23.78
C ALA A 270 11.57 12.95 22.63
N ILE A 271 12.29 13.85 21.95
CA ILE A 271 13.23 13.51 20.88
C ILE A 271 14.64 13.92 21.34
N GLY A 272 15.59 12.97 21.32
CA GLY A 272 17.03 13.29 21.28
C GLY A 272 17.98 12.29 21.96
N VAL A 273 18.87 11.69 21.15
CA VAL A 273 20.08 10.87 21.41
C VAL A 273 19.90 9.33 21.38
N PRO A 274 20.69 8.60 20.55
CA PRO A 274 20.45 7.19 20.23
C PRO A 274 20.93 6.27 21.35
N ALA A 275 20.05 5.40 21.84
CA ALA A 275 20.46 4.21 22.58
C ALA A 275 20.67 3.06 21.59
N ALA A 276 21.89 2.54 21.57
CA ALA A 276 22.29 1.41 20.75
C ALA A 276 21.50 0.13 21.10
N ALA A 277 21.13 -0.59 20.04
CA ALA A 277 20.91 -2.04 19.98
C ALA A 277 19.89 -2.69 20.94
N GLY A 278 18.72 -2.99 20.39
CA GLY A 278 17.81 -4.06 20.82
C GLY A 278 16.59 -4.08 19.89
N GLY A 279 16.44 -5.14 19.07
CA GLY A 279 15.30 -5.31 18.14
C GLY A 279 13.96 -5.33 18.90
N GLY A 280 12.81 -5.09 18.30
CA GLY A 280 12.40 -5.10 16.91
C GLY A 280 10.91 -5.42 16.95
N ALA A 281 10.06 -4.39 17.00
CA ALA A 281 8.62 -4.51 16.82
C ALA A 281 8.15 -3.29 16.04
N ARG A 282 7.52 -3.53 14.88
CA ARG A 282 6.97 -2.48 13.99
C ARG A 282 5.79 -1.79 14.68
N GLY A 283 5.63 -0.51 14.37
CA GLY A 283 4.88 0.48 15.14
C GLY A 283 3.39 0.18 15.36
N GLY A 284 3.00 0.33 16.63
CA GLY A 284 1.67 0.22 17.21
C GLY A 284 1.85 -0.01 18.71
N ALA A 285 1.03 0.59 19.57
CA ALA A 285 1.04 0.25 20.99
C ALA A 285 0.50 -1.18 21.11
N ALA A 286 1.40 -2.17 21.20
CA ALA A 286 1.04 -3.57 21.31
C ALA A 286 0.10 -3.79 22.51
N LEU A 287 -1.00 -4.52 22.30
CA LEU A 287 -1.97 -4.83 23.37
C LEU A 287 -1.30 -5.58 24.54
N HIS A 288 -0.29 -6.37 24.21
CA HIS A 288 0.62 -7.04 25.13
C HIS A 288 1.96 -7.23 24.41
N PRO A 289 3.10 -7.33 25.11
CA PRO A 289 4.40 -7.55 24.46
C PRO A 289 4.53 -8.81 23.59
N LEU A 290 3.61 -9.77 23.76
CA LEU A 290 3.48 -10.98 22.94
C LEU A 290 2.15 -11.03 22.14
N VAL A 291 1.34 -9.97 22.19
CA VAL A 291 0.10 -9.80 21.42
C VAL A 291 0.06 -8.40 20.82
N HIS A 292 0.45 -8.27 19.55
CA HIS A 292 0.62 -6.95 18.94
C HIS A 292 -0.72 -6.29 18.60
N ARG A 293 -1.66 -7.03 18.00
CA ARG A 293 -2.97 -6.48 17.58
C ARG A 293 -4.11 -7.48 17.73
N ASN A 294 -5.31 -6.96 17.84
CA ASN A 294 -6.54 -7.73 17.70
C ASN A 294 -6.97 -7.69 16.22
N ALA A 295 -7.06 -8.86 15.58
CA ALA A 295 -7.48 -9.04 14.18
C ALA A 295 -8.81 -9.80 14.08
N SER A 296 -9.65 -9.71 15.12
CA SER A 296 -10.96 -10.37 15.15
C SER A 296 -11.88 -9.83 14.06
N ASP A 297 -12.65 -10.73 13.46
CA ASP A 297 -13.64 -10.45 12.43
C ASP A 297 -14.97 -11.16 12.75
N VAL A 298 -15.88 -11.21 11.77
CA VAL A 298 -17.16 -11.93 11.91
C VAL A 298 -17.00 -13.44 12.04
N GLY A 299 -15.84 -14.00 11.66
CA GLY A 299 -15.49 -15.41 11.74
C GLY A 299 -14.93 -15.85 13.08
N GLY A 300 -14.49 -14.92 13.94
CA GLY A 300 -14.08 -15.25 15.30
C GLY A 300 -13.12 -14.25 15.93
N LEU A 301 -12.73 -14.54 17.18
CA LEU A 301 -11.77 -13.72 17.90
C LEU A 301 -10.35 -14.11 17.52
N ARG A 302 -9.57 -13.19 16.94
CA ARG A 302 -8.20 -13.46 16.49
C ARG A 302 -7.23 -12.40 17.00
N PHE A 303 -6.04 -12.83 17.42
CA PHE A 303 -4.97 -11.96 17.90
C PHE A 303 -3.68 -12.27 17.17
N VAL A 304 -2.96 -11.26 16.70
CA VAL A 304 -1.83 -11.45 15.79
C VAL A 304 -0.57 -10.79 16.34
N THR A 305 0.55 -11.49 16.19
CA THR A 305 1.88 -11.06 16.59
C THR A 305 2.88 -11.35 15.47
N GLU A 306 3.73 -10.37 15.17
CA GLU A 306 4.79 -10.51 14.17
C GLU A 306 6.15 -10.48 14.86
N PHE A 307 6.89 -11.58 14.75
CA PHE A 307 8.22 -11.70 15.35
C PHE A 307 9.31 -11.36 14.32
N SER A 308 10.35 -10.69 14.78
CA SER A 308 11.52 -10.30 13.98
C SER A 308 12.59 -11.40 13.90
N GLY A 309 12.45 -12.46 14.69
CA GLY A 309 13.42 -13.55 14.85
C GLY A 309 14.67 -13.15 15.64
N ARG A 310 14.72 -11.93 16.18
CA ARG A 310 15.84 -11.38 16.96
C ARG A 310 15.51 -11.22 18.44
N GLU A 311 14.32 -11.64 18.86
CA GLU A 311 13.86 -11.55 20.23
C GLU A 311 14.71 -12.42 21.16
N SER A 312 14.84 -11.99 22.41
CA SER A 312 15.64 -12.67 23.44
C SER A 312 15.11 -14.06 23.81
N PHE A 313 13.88 -14.38 23.39
CA PHE A 313 13.15 -15.62 23.63
C PHE A 313 13.00 -16.49 22.35
N VAL A 314 13.91 -16.30 21.38
CA VAL A 314 14.04 -17.15 20.18
C VAL A 314 15.27 -18.03 20.33
N THR A 315 15.08 -19.34 20.24
CA THR A 315 16.17 -20.33 20.35
C THR A 315 16.12 -21.24 19.13
N GLY A 316 17.22 -21.33 18.38
CA GLY A 316 17.28 -22.16 17.17
C GLY A 316 16.32 -21.72 16.06
N GLY A 317 15.87 -20.45 16.06
CA GLY A 317 14.93 -19.91 15.08
C GLY A 317 13.44 -20.15 15.41
N VAL A 318 13.15 -20.74 16.57
CA VAL A 318 11.79 -21.09 17.04
C VAL A 318 11.49 -20.32 18.33
N LEU A 319 10.22 -19.95 18.53
CA LEU A 319 9.75 -19.33 19.77
C LEU A 319 9.81 -20.33 20.93
N VAL A 320 10.31 -19.91 22.09
CA VAL A 320 10.27 -20.75 23.30
C VAL A 320 8.83 -20.98 23.76
N ALA A 321 8.56 -22.18 24.26
CA ALA A 321 7.22 -22.63 24.63
C ALA A 321 6.52 -21.73 25.68
N ASP A 322 7.27 -21.19 26.63
CA ASP A 322 6.75 -20.28 27.67
C ASP A 322 6.17 -19.00 27.07
N ALA A 323 6.78 -18.50 25.98
CA ALA A 323 6.29 -17.32 25.27
C ALA A 323 4.96 -17.61 24.55
N LEU A 324 4.83 -18.80 23.97
CA LEU A 324 3.59 -19.23 23.30
C LEU A 324 2.44 -19.40 24.31
N LEU A 325 2.71 -19.98 25.48
CA LEU A 325 1.72 -20.11 26.56
C LEU A 325 1.25 -18.74 27.08
N GLU A 326 2.18 -17.81 27.28
CA GLU A 326 1.86 -16.46 27.72
C GLU A 326 1.11 -15.66 26.65
N MET A 327 1.45 -15.84 25.37
CA MET A 327 0.72 -15.26 24.24
C MET A 327 -0.74 -15.73 24.22
N VAL A 328 -0.99 -17.03 24.37
CA VAL A 328 -2.36 -17.58 24.45
C VAL A 328 -3.10 -17.04 25.67
N ARG A 329 -2.45 -17.01 26.85
CA ARG A 329 -3.04 -16.46 28.08
C ARG A 329 -3.46 -15.00 27.90
N ALA A 330 -2.58 -14.17 27.34
CA ALA A 330 -2.83 -12.75 27.11
C ALA A 330 -4.01 -12.54 26.14
N SER A 331 -4.09 -13.30 25.05
CA SER A 331 -5.22 -13.27 24.11
C SER A 331 -6.55 -13.62 24.79
N VAL A 332 -6.57 -14.65 25.64
CA VAL A 332 -7.76 -15.00 26.45
C VAL A 332 -8.12 -13.89 27.45
N ALA A 333 -7.13 -13.25 28.06
CA ALA A 333 -7.34 -12.13 28.96
C ALA A 333 -7.91 -10.87 28.25
N LEU A 334 -7.51 -10.62 27.00
CA LEU A 334 -7.98 -9.47 26.21
C LEU A 334 -9.41 -9.66 25.68
N SER A 335 -9.86 -10.89 25.46
CA SER A 335 -11.18 -11.21 24.87
C SER A 335 -12.43 -10.83 25.71
N VAL A 336 -12.27 -10.32 26.94
CA VAL A 336 -13.40 -10.12 27.89
C VAL A 336 -13.51 -8.67 28.41
N GLY A 337 -12.88 -7.70 27.75
CA GLY A 337 -13.17 -6.26 27.96
C GLY A 337 -12.49 -5.58 29.15
N GLY A 338 -11.32 -6.04 29.59
CA GLY A 338 -10.49 -5.35 30.59
C GLY A 338 -9.39 -4.50 29.94
N SER A 339 -9.07 -3.35 30.54
CA SER A 339 -8.02 -2.42 30.06
C SER A 339 -6.58 -2.93 30.31
N SER A 340 -6.42 -3.94 31.18
CA SER A 340 -5.14 -4.61 31.48
C SER A 340 -5.30 -6.15 31.43
N PRO A 341 -4.27 -6.93 31.01
CA PRO A 341 -4.25 -8.39 31.07
C PRO A 341 -4.52 -8.99 32.45
N THR A 342 -4.42 -8.19 33.54
CA THR A 342 -4.67 -8.60 34.93
C THR A 342 -6.04 -8.20 35.49
N ASP A 343 -6.78 -7.31 34.82
CA ASP A 343 -7.92 -6.57 35.41
C ASP A 343 -9.25 -7.37 35.50
N GLY A 344 -9.26 -8.69 35.28
CA GLY A 344 -10.52 -9.45 35.23
C GLY A 344 -10.50 -10.90 35.74
N GLY A 345 -9.61 -11.25 36.67
CA GLY A 345 -9.51 -12.62 37.20
C GLY A 345 -8.48 -13.48 36.45
N GLY A 346 -8.21 -14.68 36.97
CA GLY A 346 -7.18 -15.56 36.44
C GLY A 346 -7.59 -16.29 35.15
N VAL A 347 -6.61 -16.84 34.45
CA VAL A 347 -6.83 -17.63 33.22
C VAL A 347 -6.42 -19.08 33.50
N GLU A 348 -7.22 -20.03 33.06
CA GLU A 348 -6.87 -21.44 33.07
C GLU A 348 -6.90 -21.99 31.64
N LEU A 349 -5.77 -22.54 31.20
CA LEU A 349 -5.65 -23.33 29.97
C LEU A 349 -5.69 -24.82 30.32
N ARG A 350 -6.33 -25.62 29.48
CA ARG A 350 -6.48 -27.08 29.64
C ARG A 350 -6.12 -27.80 28.37
N ASP A 351 -5.62 -29.02 28.53
CA ASP A 351 -5.34 -29.93 27.44
C ASP A 351 -4.47 -29.24 26.37
N VAL A 352 -3.39 -28.59 26.82
CA VAL A 352 -2.44 -27.87 25.96
C VAL A 352 -1.66 -28.90 25.16
N VAL A 353 -1.92 -28.97 23.85
CA VAL A 353 -1.23 -29.84 22.91
C VAL A 353 -0.48 -29.00 21.90
N TRP A 354 0.79 -29.34 21.69
CA TRP A 354 1.63 -28.73 20.65
C TRP A 354 1.97 -29.76 19.58
N HIS A 355 1.88 -29.36 18.31
CA HIS A 355 2.14 -30.20 17.15
C HIS A 355 3.55 -29.98 16.61
N GLU A 356 3.95 -28.73 16.40
CA GLU A 356 5.27 -28.33 15.91
C GLU A 356 5.73 -27.01 16.55
N GLY A 357 7.02 -26.73 16.44
CA GLY A 357 7.61 -25.49 16.97
C GLY A 357 7.32 -24.31 16.05
N VAL A 358 6.85 -23.19 16.61
CA VAL A 358 6.50 -21.98 15.84
C VAL A 358 7.77 -21.24 15.39
N PRO A 359 8.03 -21.09 14.08
CA PRO A 359 9.16 -20.32 13.58
C PRO A 359 9.04 -18.85 14.00
N ALA A 360 10.14 -18.28 14.51
CA ALA A 360 10.18 -16.88 14.92
C ALA A 360 10.40 -15.91 13.75
N ALA A 361 10.76 -16.42 12.57
CA ALA A 361 10.93 -15.67 11.34
C ALA A 361 10.19 -16.40 10.20
N GLY A 362 9.37 -15.67 9.44
CA GLY A 362 8.68 -16.25 8.27
C GLY A 362 7.22 -15.86 8.09
N GLY A 363 6.58 -15.17 9.04
CA GLY A 363 5.18 -14.78 8.92
C GLY A 363 4.58 -14.29 10.23
N ALA A 364 3.31 -13.89 10.20
CA ALA A 364 2.57 -13.55 11.41
C ALA A 364 2.15 -14.83 12.16
N VAL A 365 2.21 -14.79 13.49
CA VAL A 365 1.71 -15.84 14.37
C VAL A 365 0.38 -15.38 14.94
N GLU A 366 -0.64 -16.20 14.79
CA GLU A 366 -2.01 -15.88 15.18
C GLU A 366 -2.49 -16.77 16.33
N VAL A 367 -3.28 -16.20 17.25
CA VAL A 367 -4.09 -16.94 18.22
C VAL A 367 -5.56 -16.76 17.88
N GLY A 368 -6.18 -17.82 17.39
CA GLY A 368 -7.63 -17.91 17.20
C GLY A 368 -8.32 -18.34 18.49
N LEU A 369 -9.43 -17.70 18.85
CA LEU A 369 -10.28 -18.05 19.99
C LEU A 369 -11.72 -18.29 19.51
N LEU A 370 -12.31 -19.41 19.92
CA LEU A 370 -13.67 -19.81 19.58
C LEU A 370 -14.49 -20.04 20.85
N GLY A 371 -15.68 -19.42 20.90
CA GLY A 371 -16.60 -19.51 22.03
C GLY A 371 -17.28 -20.89 22.12
N GLN A 372 -17.26 -21.50 23.31
CA GLN A 372 -17.98 -22.72 23.62
C GLN A 372 -19.08 -22.50 24.67
N ALA A 373 -20.08 -23.38 24.69
CA ALA A 373 -21.15 -23.33 25.67
C ALA A 373 -20.62 -23.36 27.12
N GLY A 374 -21.13 -22.49 27.98
CA GLY A 374 -20.77 -22.45 29.41
C GLY A 374 -19.55 -21.58 29.77
N GLY A 375 -19.18 -20.60 28.94
CA GLY A 375 -18.11 -19.63 29.24
C GLY A 375 -16.69 -20.20 29.08
N ARG A 376 -16.56 -21.27 28.28
CA ARG A 376 -15.29 -21.86 27.88
C ARG A 376 -14.91 -21.35 26.48
N LEU A 377 -13.62 -21.31 26.20
CA LEU A 377 -13.04 -20.95 24.92
C LEU A 377 -12.19 -22.12 24.44
N SER A 378 -12.19 -22.42 23.15
CA SER A 378 -11.09 -23.16 22.53
C SER A 378 -10.11 -22.16 21.91
N TRP A 379 -8.83 -22.51 21.89
CA TRP A 379 -7.78 -21.68 21.31
C TRP A 379 -6.90 -22.50 20.38
N GLU A 380 -6.39 -21.85 19.34
CA GLU A 380 -5.49 -22.42 18.35
C GLU A 380 -4.38 -21.41 18.04
N VAL A 381 -3.15 -21.88 17.89
CA VAL A 381 -1.99 -21.07 17.47
C VAL A 381 -1.64 -21.43 16.03
N LEU A 382 -1.64 -20.44 15.15
CA LEU A 382 -1.54 -20.58 13.70
C LEU A 382 -0.36 -19.76 13.16
N SER A 383 0.20 -20.17 12.01
CA SER A 383 1.05 -19.30 11.18
C SER A 383 0.82 -19.59 9.70
N GLY A 384 0.87 -18.57 8.84
CA GLY A 384 0.79 -18.77 7.38
C GLY A 384 2.08 -19.37 6.79
N ASP A 385 1.97 -20.07 5.65
CA ASP A 385 3.12 -20.50 4.87
C ASP A 385 3.81 -19.27 4.24
N PRO A 386 5.15 -19.13 4.36
CA PRO A 386 5.88 -18.02 3.74
C PRO A 386 5.75 -17.94 2.21
N ASN A 387 5.38 -19.04 1.54
CA ASN A 387 5.25 -19.17 0.09
C ASN A 387 3.79 -19.24 -0.37
N ASP A 388 2.85 -19.50 0.54
CA ASP A 388 1.42 -19.57 0.24
C ASP A 388 0.60 -18.97 1.42
N PRO A 389 0.20 -17.69 1.32
CA PRO A 389 -0.51 -17.00 2.39
C PRO A 389 -1.88 -17.60 2.76
N GLU A 390 -2.45 -18.48 1.93
CA GLU A 390 -3.73 -19.15 2.18
C GLU A 390 -3.57 -20.50 2.92
N LEU A 391 -2.34 -20.97 3.12
CA LEU A 391 -2.03 -22.23 3.78
C LEU A 391 -1.61 -21.97 5.23
N GLU A 392 -2.47 -22.34 6.18
CA GLU A 392 -2.26 -22.13 7.61
C GLU A 392 -1.73 -23.41 8.30
N PHE A 393 -0.66 -23.27 9.10
CA PHE A 393 -0.14 -24.33 9.96
C PHE A 393 -0.63 -24.16 11.40
N VAL A 394 -1.27 -25.20 11.93
CA VAL A 394 -1.69 -25.25 13.34
C VAL A 394 -0.56 -25.80 14.20
N HIS A 395 -0.01 -24.96 15.09
CA HIS A 395 1.11 -25.31 15.95
C HIS A 395 0.69 -25.81 17.32
N GLY A 396 -0.48 -25.40 17.81
CA GLY A 396 -0.98 -25.86 19.10
C GLY A 396 -2.44 -25.53 19.32
N VAL A 397 -3.10 -26.36 20.14
CA VAL A 397 -4.52 -26.25 20.42
C VAL A 397 -4.81 -26.56 21.89
N GLY A 398 -5.92 -26.03 22.41
CA GLY A 398 -6.40 -26.39 23.74
C GLY A 398 -7.69 -25.69 24.15
N GLY A 399 -8.09 -25.94 25.39
CA GLY A 399 -9.21 -25.27 26.04
C GLY A 399 -8.74 -24.12 26.94
N ALA A 400 -9.59 -23.12 27.14
CA ALA A 400 -9.38 -22.02 28.05
C ALA A 400 -10.67 -21.63 28.79
N ARG A 401 -10.53 -21.12 30.01
CA ARG A 401 -11.63 -20.47 30.75
C ARG A 401 -11.07 -19.49 31.78
N ARG A 402 -11.91 -18.54 32.20
CA ARG A 402 -11.58 -17.72 33.37
C ARG A 402 -11.80 -18.47 34.68
N VAL A 403 -10.97 -18.13 35.66
CA VAL A 403 -11.01 -18.63 37.02
C VAL A 403 -10.90 -17.49 38.01
N ASP A 404 -11.49 -17.65 39.19
CA ASP A 404 -11.24 -16.74 40.30
C ASP A 404 -9.77 -16.78 40.71
N ALA A 405 -9.24 -15.66 41.17
CA ALA A 405 -7.83 -15.53 41.53
C ALA A 405 -7.44 -16.57 42.60
N SER A 406 -6.47 -17.42 42.27
CA SER A 406 -5.94 -18.40 43.23
C SER A 406 -5.11 -17.68 44.30
N THR A 407 -5.36 -17.97 45.57
CA THR A 407 -4.62 -17.42 46.73
C THR A 407 -3.63 -18.43 47.31
N ARG A 408 -3.17 -19.38 46.49
CA ARG A 408 -2.24 -20.43 46.93
C ARG A 408 -0.87 -19.81 47.23
N VAL A 409 -0.32 -20.14 48.40
CA VAL A 409 1.01 -19.73 48.86
C VAL A 409 1.82 -21.00 49.11
N VAL A 410 3.05 -21.02 48.62
CA VAL A 410 4.04 -22.06 48.87
C VAL A 410 5.03 -21.55 49.92
N ASP A 411 5.29 -22.35 50.94
CA ASP A 411 6.32 -22.06 51.94
C ASP A 411 7.71 -22.31 51.33
N LEU A 412 8.34 -21.23 50.84
CA LEU A 412 9.65 -21.29 50.18
C LEU A 412 10.79 -21.66 51.14
N ASP A 413 10.65 -21.33 52.43
CA ASP A 413 11.67 -21.67 53.44
C ASP A 413 11.63 -23.17 53.73
N ALA A 414 10.43 -23.74 53.91
CA ALA A 414 10.25 -25.18 54.03
C ALA A 414 10.71 -25.94 52.77
N MET A 415 10.50 -25.37 51.56
CA MET A 415 11.00 -25.98 50.33
C MET A 415 12.52 -25.92 50.21
N ALA A 416 13.16 -24.84 50.69
CA ALA A 416 14.61 -24.74 50.72
C ALA A 416 15.24 -25.75 51.71
N GLU A 417 14.57 -26.05 52.83
CA GLU A 417 15.01 -27.11 53.75
C GLU A 417 14.91 -28.51 53.14
N LEU A 418 13.88 -28.77 52.33
CA LEU A 418 13.69 -30.05 51.64
C LEU A 418 14.62 -30.22 50.43
N CYS A 419 15.02 -29.11 49.79
CA CYS A 419 15.94 -29.08 48.65
C CYS A 419 17.33 -28.62 49.10
N ALA A 420 18.09 -29.50 49.76
CA ALA A 420 19.38 -29.17 50.35
C ALA A 420 20.58 -29.42 49.41
N GLU A 421 20.40 -30.15 48.30
CA GLU A 421 21.48 -30.54 47.41
C GLU A 421 21.62 -29.52 46.26
N PRO A 422 22.74 -28.78 46.13
CA PRO A 422 22.94 -27.88 45.00
C PRO A 422 23.16 -28.67 43.70
N VAL A 423 22.54 -28.22 42.62
CA VAL A 423 22.73 -28.78 41.26
C VAL A 423 23.54 -27.78 40.44
N GLU A 424 24.67 -28.22 39.88
CA GLU A 424 25.41 -27.41 38.90
C GLU A 424 24.62 -27.41 37.60
N VAL A 425 24.34 -26.21 37.07
CA VAL A 425 23.62 -26.04 35.80
C VAL A 425 24.54 -25.39 34.77
N ALA A 426 24.56 -25.94 33.56
CA ALA A 426 25.38 -25.41 32.46
C ALA A 426 24.98 -23.96 32.09
N GLY A 427 25.99 -23.10 31.91
CA GLY A 427 25.88 -21.63 31.82
C GLY A 427 25.14 -21.03 30.61
N GLU A 428 24.23 -21.76 29.96
CA GLU A 428 23.36 -21.23 28.90
C GLU A 428 22.08 -20.57 29.46
N GLN A 429 21.69 -20.87 30.71
CA GLN A 429 20.49 -20.35 31.36
C GLN A 429 20.71 -18.96 31.99
N ARG A 430 20.57 -17.90 31.19
CA ARG A 430 20.86 -16.49 31.55
C ARG A 430 20.04 -15.88 32.71
N ARG A 431 19.15 -16.62 33.39
CA ARG A 431 18.25 -16.10 34.45
C ARG A 431 18.21 -16.93 35.74
N VAL A 432 18.87 -18.08 35.79
CA VAL A 432 18.87 -18.95 36.98
C VAL A 432 20.02 -18.57 37.91
N ALA A 433 19.68 -18.15 39.13
CA ALA A 433 20.66 -17.76 40.14
C ALA A 433 21.18 -18.97 40.94
N ALA A 434 20.30 -19.93 41.24
CA ALA A 434 20.67 -21.16 41.94
C ALA A 434 19.61 -22.25 41.74
N VAL A 435 20.04 -23.51 41.70
CA VAL A 435 19.17 -24.68 41.67
C VAL A 435 19.51 -25.58 42.85
N HIS A 436 18.49 -26.00 43.58
CA HIS A 436 18.61 -26.98 44.64
C HIS A 436 17.63 -28.12 44.42
N ALA A 437 18.07 -29.35 44.61
CA ALA A 437 17.28 -30.56 44.52
C ALA A 437 17.08 -31.20 45.91
N GLY A 438 15.99 -31.92 46.04
CA GLY A 438 15.59 -32.68 47.21
C GLY A 438 14.91 -33.98 46.82
N GLU A 439 14.86 -34.94 47.74
CA GLU A 439 14.19 -36.25 47.55
C GLU A 439 14.65 -36.97 46.25
N SER A 440 15.96 -37.02 45.99
CA SER A 440 16.57 -37.65 44.80
C SER A 440 16.09 -37.04 43.47
N GLY A 441 16.01 -35.71 43.39
CA GLY A 441 15.60 -34.99 42.19
C GLY A 441 14.08 -34.95 41.94
N ARG A 442 13.27 -35.46 42.89
CA ARG A 442 11.80 -35.36 42.82
C ARG A 442 11.27 -33.98 43.15
N ARG A 443 12.00 -33.18 43.92
CA ARG A 443 11.68 -31.79 44.16
C ARG A 443 12.87 -30.94 43.77
N VAL A 444 12.61 -29.87 43.03
CA VAL A 444 13.64 -28.93 42.60
C VAL A 444 13.15 -27.52 42.86
N LEU A 445 13.97 -26.74 43.56
CA LEU A 445 13.77 -25.33 43.81
C LEU A 445 14.75 -24.54 42.95
N VAL A 446 14.21 -23.75 42.03
CA VAL A 446 14.97 -22.86 41.15
C VAL A 446 14.78 -21.43 41.64
N ARG A 447 15.87 -20.74 41.98
CA ARG A 447 15.87 -19.31 42.31
C ARG A 447 16.30 -18.52 41.07
N LEU A 448 15.54 -17.50 40.72
CA LEU A 448 15.78 -16.65 39.54
C LEU A 448 16.49 -15.34 39.94
N GLU A 449 17.28 -14.76 39.03
CA GLU A 449 17.94 -13.48 39.28
C GLU A 449 16.93 -12.31 39.39
N PRO A 450 17.04 -11.43 40.41
CA PRO A 450 16.15 -10.27 40.55
C PRO A 450 16.42 -9.21 39.46
N GLY A 451 15.38 -8.80 38.73
CA GLY A 451 15.39 -7.51 38.00
C GLY A 451 15.70 -7.52 36.49
N ARG A 452 15.60 -8.66 35.79
CA ARG A 452 15.59 -8.67 34.31
C ARG A 452 14.31 -9.32 33.78
N SER A 453 13.28 -8.51 33.56
CA SER A 453 12.19 -8.86 32.64
C SER A 453 12.81 -8.91 31.24
N THR A 454 12.78 -10.06 30.55
CA THR A 454 13.29 -10.20 29.17
C THR A 454 12.38 -9.51 28.16
N VAL A 455 11.14 -9.27 28.58
CA VAL A 455 10.07 -8.62 27.85
C VAL A 455 9.46 -7.58 28.80
N GLY A 456 9.49 -6.29 28.47
CA GLY A 456 8.91 -5.24 29.33
C GLY A 456 7.39 -5.22 29.24
N GLY A 457 6.66 -5.02 30.34
CA GLY A 457 5.18 -4.98 30.36
C GLY A 457 4.56 -5.85 31.46
N ASP A 458 3.22 -5.96 31.47
CA ASP A 458 2.44 -6.76 32.43
C ASP A 458 2.36 -8.25 32.02
N VAL A 459 3.51 -8.91 32.02
CA VAL A 459 3.72 -10.30 31.58
C VAL A 459 3.72 -11.23 32.80
N VAL A 460 2.82 -12.22 32.84
CA VAL A 460 2.61 -13.10 34.00
C VAL A 460 3.57 -14.30 33.99
N LEU A 461 3.71 -14.99 32.85
CA LEU A 461 4.73 -16.01 32.64
C LEU A 461 5.86 -15.42 31.78
N GLN A 462 7.01 -15.15 32.40
CA GLN A 462 8.15 -14.61 31.65
C GLN A 462 8.78 -15.70 30.76
N PRO A 463 9.11 -15.38 29.50
CA PRO A 463 9.77 -16.35 28.62
C PRO A 463 11.07 -16.89 29.22
N GLY A 464 11.13 -18.21 29.39
CA GLY A 464 12.28 -18.96 29.87
C GLY A 464 12.21 -19.40 31.34
N ASP A 465 11.26 -18.91 32.15
CA ASP A 465 11.18 -19.27 33.57
C ASP A 465 10.76 -20.74 33.78
N ALA A 466 9.76 -21.22 33.04
CA ALA A 466 9.29 -22.60 33.16
C ALA A 466 10.23 -23.57 32.45
N LEU A 467 10.77 -23.18 31.30
CA LEU A 467 11.75 -23.98 30.57
C LEU A 467 13.02 -24.21 31.40
N ALA A 468 13.57 -23.17 32.02
CA ALA A 468 14.75 -23.30 32.88
C ALA A 468 14.50 -24.21 34.08
N ALA A 469 13.29 -24.16 34.66
CA ALA A 469 12.91 -25.07 35.74
C ALA A 469 12.84 -26.53 35.30
N LEU A 470 12.36 -26.80 34.09
CA LEU A 470 12.31 -28.17 33.55
C LEU A 470 13.70 -28.70 33.18
N GLU A 471 14.55 -27.85 32.62
CA GLU A 471 15.96 -28.20 32.38
C GLU A 471 16.67 -28.56 33.68
N ALA A 472 16.46 -27.77 34.74
CA ALA A 472 16.98 -28.04 36.07
C ALA A 472 16.47 -29.38 36.64
N VAL A 473 15.19 -29.72 36.42
CA VAL A 473 14.64 -31.02 36.81
C VAL A 473 15.23 -32.16 35.97
N ALA A 474 15.41 -31.97 34.66
CA ALA A 474 16.03 -32.96 33.80
C ALA A 474 17.47 -33.25 34.25
N GLU A 475 18.25 -32.21 34.52
CA GLU A 475 19.64 -32.30 34.99
C GLU A 475 19.73 -32.96 36.38
N ALA A 476 18.86 -32.58 37.32
CA ALA A 476 18.77 -33.21 38.64
C ALA A 476 18.40 -34.70 38.57
N ASN A 477 17.74 -35.14 37.49
CA ASN A 477 17.40 -36.54 37.23
C ASN A 477 18.40 -37.24 36.27
N GLY A 478 19.53 -36.60 35.96
CA GLY A 478 20.57 -37.15 35.07
C GLY A 478 20.13 -37.31 33.61
N ARG A 479 19.17 -36.50 33.17
CA ARG A 479 18.61 -36.49 31.81
C ARG A 479 18.89 -35.15 31.13
N ARG A 480 18.73 -35.11 29.81
CA ARG A 480 18.81 -33.88 29.02
C ARG A 480 17.45 -33.56 28.41
N LEU A 481 17.04 -32.30 28.49
CA LEU A 481 15.86 -31.83 27.77
C LEU A 481 16.19 -31.74 26.27
N ALA A 482 15.28 -32.18 25.41
CA ALA A 482 15.48 -32.03 23.97
C ALA A 482 15.41 -30.55 23.57
N SER A 483 16.32 -30.11 22.71
CA SER A 483 16.28 -28.77 22.11
C SER A 483 14.96 -28.60 21.35
N ALA A 484 14.18 -27.57 21.72
CA ALA A 484 12.80 -27.29 21.25
C ALA A 484 11.68 -28.11 21.93
N SER A 485 11.86 -28.58 23.16
CA SER A 485 10.77 -29.21 23.94
C SER A 485 9.62 -28.23 24.16
N LEU A 486 8.45 -28.55 23.60
CA LEU A 486 7.22 -27.77 23.78
C LEU A 486 6.55 -28.14 25.12
N LEU A 487 6.03 -27.15 25.84
CA LEU A 487 5.37 -27.35 27.13
C LEU A 487 3.92 -27.79 26.94
N GLY A 488 3.73 -29.07 26.63
CA GLY A 488 2.42 -29.71 26.76
C GLY A 488 2.07 -29.86 28.24
N ALA A 489 0.91 -29.36 28.65
CA ALA A 489 0.44 -29.42 30.03
C ALA A 489 -1.05 -29.79 30.08
N ARG A 490 -1.42 -30.68 31.00
CA ARG A 490 -2.83 -31.03 31.20
C ARG A 490 -3.64 -29.85 31.71
N ARG A 491 -3.02 -29.01 32.55
CA ARG A 491 -3.67 -27.83 33.12
C ARG A 491 -2.63 -26.76 33.45
N SER A 492 -2.87 -25.55 32.96
CA SER A 492 -2.05 -24.37 33.25
C SER A 492 -2.94 -23.30 33.87
N THR A 493 -2.62 -22.84 35.07
CA THR A 493 -3.39 -21.79 35.77
C THR A 493 -2.53 -20.57 36.02
N PHE A 494 -3.05 -19.40 35.68
CA PHE A 494 -2.38 -18.12 35.80
C PHE A 494 -3.19 -17.21 36.74
N ALA A 495 -2.56 -16.71 37.79
CA ALA A 495 -3.20 -15.84 38.77
C ALA A 495 -3.43 -14.44 38.20
N ALA A 496 -4.43 -13.74 38.73
CA ALA A 496 -4.76 -12.36 38.33
C ALA A 496 -3.81 -11.29 38.92
N ARG A 497 -2.79 -11.70 39.66
CA ARG A 497 -1.96 -10.80 40.46
C ARG A 497 -0.70 -10.45 39.69
N GLY A 498 -0.50 -9.16 39.41
CA GLY A 498 0.77 -8.66 38.87
C GLY A 498 1.93 -8.92 39.85
N GLY A 499 3.08 -9.34 39.32
CA GLY A 499 4.25 -9.69 40.11
C GLY A 499 5.33 -10.34 39.24
N VAL A 500 6.57 -10.39 39.75
CA VAL A 500 7.70 -11.02 39.05
C VAL A 500 8.00 -12.35 39.74
N THR A 501 8.09 -13.43 38.95
CA THR A 501 8.51 -14.74 39.44
C THR A 501 9.94 -14.66 39.97
N SER A 502 10.12 -15.03 41.23
CA SER A 502 11.42 -15.01 41.92
C SER A 502 11.97 -16.41 42.15
N SER A 503 11.07 -17.40 42.23
CA SER A 503 11.43 -18.81 42.43
C SER A 503 10.42 -19.70 41.72
N VAL A 504 10.88 -20.83 41.19
CA VAL A 504 10.03 -21.88 40.62
C VAL A 504 10.24 -23.15 41.44
N VAL A 505 9.13 -23.74 41.90
CA VAL A 505 9.12 -25.03 42.59
C VAL A 505 8.64 -26.08 41.62
N ALA A 506 9.46 -27.08 41.36
CA ALA A 506 9.14 -28.21 40.51
C ALA A 506 8.98 -29.49 41.33
N THR A 507 7.91 -30.24 41.08
CA THR A 507 7.63 -31.53 41.73
C THR A 507 7.43 -32.59 40.66
N VAL A 508 8.28 -33.61 40.65
CA VAL A 508 8.14 -34.78 39.78
C VAL A 508 7.05 -35.69 40.33
N THR A 509 5.95 -35.82 39.61
CA THR A 509 4.77 -36.59 40.05
C THR A 509 4.76 -38.01 39.52
N GLU A 510 5.34 -38.26 38.34
CA GLU A 510 5.42 -39.59 37.73
C GLU A 510 6.73 -39.79 36.95
N VAL A 511 7.31 -40.98 37.05
CA VAL A 511 8.50 -41.41 36.30
C VAL A 511 8.24 -42.83 35.77
N GLY A 512 8.04 -43.00 34.46
CA GLY A 512 7.74 -44.31 33.85
C GLY A 512 7.70 -44.29 32.32
N ASN A 513 8.04 -45.42 31.67
CA ASN A 513 7.99 -45.61 30.20
C ASN A 513 8.74 -44.55 29.36
N GLY A 514 9.88 -44.04 29.84
CA GLY A 514 10.66 -43.02 29.13
C GLY A 514 10.11 -41.59 29.27
N ARG A 515 9.01 -41.38 30.00
CA ARG A 515 8.38 -40.08 30.24
C ARG A 515 8.48 -39.68 31.71
N VAL A 516 8.66 -38.38 31.96
CA VAL A 516 8.65 -37.75 33.29
C VAL A 516 7.54 -36.71 33.30
N VAL A 517 6.71 -36.74 34.34
CA VAL A 517 5.62 -35.78 34.55
C VAL A 517 5.99 -34.86 35.72
N VAL A 518 5.91 -33.56 35.49
CA VAL A 518 6.32 -32.53 36.45
C VAL A 518 5.22 -31.49 36.62
N ASP A 519 5.00 -31.09 37.87
CA ASP A 519 4.21 -29.92 38.23
C ASP A 519 5.16 -28.77 38.58
N LEU A 520 4.89 -27.58 38.04
CA LEU A 520 5.69 -26.36 38.25
C LEU A 520 4.83 -25.28 38.88
N ASP A 521 5.30 -24.66 39.96
CA ASP A 521 4.67 -23.52 40.60
C ASP A 521 5.64 -22.33 40.62
N GLY A 522 5.35 -21.29 39.84
CA GLY A 522 6.10 -20.03 39.80
C GLY A 522 5.64 -19.07 40.89
N CYS A 523 6.55 -18.70 41.80
CA CYS A 523 6.26 -17.96 43.02
C CYS A 523 6.93 -16.58 43.07
N ASP A 524 6.25 -15.60 43.65
CA ASP A 524 6.84 -14.32 44.06
C ASP A 524 7.75 -14.49 45.30
N ALA A 525 8.41 -13.41 45.72
CA ALA A 525 9.34 -13.44 46.86
C ALA A 525 8.67 -13.76 48.22
N SER A 526 7.34 -13.66 48.31
CA SER A 526 6.55 -14.02 49.49
C SER A 526 6.03 -15.46 49.46
N GLY A 527 6.32 -16.22 48.39
CA GLY A 527 5.78 -17.56 48.16
C GLY A 527 4.40 -17.57 47.51
N GLY A 528 3.84 -16.41 47.11
CA GLY A 528 2.57 -16.35 46.39
C GLY A 528 2.71 -16.94 44.99
N VAL A 529 1.84 -17.89 44.63
CA VAL A 529 1.87 -18.55 43.31
C VAL A 529 1.28 -17.63 42.24
N LEU A 530 2.09 -17.23 41.27
CA LEU A 530 1.72 -16.38 40.13
C LEU A 530 1.21 -17.23 38.95
N TRP A 531 1.81 -18.39 38.72
CA TRP A 531 1.40 -19.35 37.71
C TRP A 531 1.72 -20.78 38.15
N SER A 532 0.93 -21.74 37.68
CA SER A 532 1.10 -23.17 37.96
C SER A 532 0.85 -23.98 36.68
N LEU A 533 1.79 -24.86 36.33
CA LEU A 533 1.71 -25.78 35.20
C LEU A 533 1.66 -27.20 35.78
N GLN A 534 0.57 -27.91 35.54
CA GLN A 534 0.33 -29.25 36.08
C GLN A 534 0.37 -30.29 34.97
N GLY A 535 1.07 -31.39 35.23
CA GLY A 535 1.20 -32.49 34.29
C GLY A 535 2.01 -32.14 33.05
N VAL A 536 3.13 -31.42 33.22
CA VAL A 536 4.07 -31.16 32.14
C VAL A 536 4.87 -32.42 31.86
N GLU A 537 4.80 -32.95 30.65
CA GLU A 537 5.46 -34.21 30.29
C GLU A 537 6.70 -33.96 29.43
N TYR A 538 7.83 -34.60 29.73
CA TYR A 538 9.01 -34.62 28.87
C TYR A 538 9.66 -36.02 28.80
N GLY A 539 10.34 -36.35 27.69
CA GLY A 539 10.94 -37.67 27.44
C GLY A 539 12.04 -37.66 26.36
N GLU A 540 12.76 -38.77 26.21
CA GLU A 540 13.83 -38.91 25.20
C GLU A 540 13.26 -38.88 23.77
N SER A 541 13.82 -38.00 22.94
CA SER A 541 13.63 -38.00 21.49
C SER A 541 14.34 -39.22 20.88
N VAL A 542 13.59 -40.17 20.33
CA VAL A 542 14.14 -41.19 19.42
C VAL A 542 14.42 -40.49 18.09
N GLU A 543 15.69 -40.29 17.74
CA GLU A 543 16.08 -39.95 16.37
C GLU A 543 15.44 -40.96 15.41
N ARG A 544 14.66 -40.48 14.43
CA ARG A 544 14.18 -41.30 13.31
C ARG A 544 15.39 -41.79 12.53
N GLY A 545 15.89 -42.97 12.89
CA GLY A 545 16.89 -43.70 12.14
C GLY A 545 16.33 -44.20 10.81
N ASP A 546 17.17 -44.18 9.78
CA ASP A 546 17.02 -44.89 8.52
C ASP A 546 16.40 -46.28 8.73
N VAL A 547 15.25 -46.52 8.11
CA VAL A 547 14.71 -47.86 7.91
C VAL A 547 14.77 -48.16 6.43
N SER A 548 15.87 -48.78 6.01
CA SER A 548 15.86 -49.69 4.88
C SER A 548 15.33 -51.04 5.35
N THR A 549 14.29 -51.56 4.72
CA THR A 549 14.11 -53.02 4.53
C THR A 549 13.13 -53.27 3.38
N ASP A 550 13.63 -54.03 2.40
CA ASP A 550 12.90 -54.69 1.35
C ASP A 550 11.75 -55.55 1.91
N GLY A 551 10.68 -55.74 1.10
CA GLY A 551 9.79 -56.90 1.28
C GLY A 551 8.33 -56.72 0.86
N GLU A 552 8.09 -56.97 -0.42
CA GLU A 552 6.91 -57.65 -1.00
C GLU A 552 5.52 -56.98 -0.99
N SER A 553 5.03 -56.87 -2.23
CA SER A 553 3.74 -56.48 -2.77
C SER A 553 2.53 -57.28 -2.29
N GLU A 554 1.43 -56.57 -2.02
CA GLU A 554 0.06 -56.99 -2.33
C GLU A 554 -0.74 -55.79 -2.89
N GLU A 555 -1.23 -55.91 -4.13
CA GLU A 555 -2.24 -55.02 -4.70
C GLU A 555 -3.58 -55.15 -3.95
N PRO A 556 -4.43 -54.10 -3.99
CA PRO A 556 -5.75 -54.39 -4.56
C PRO A 556 -6.34 -53.29 -5.46
N ALA A 557 -6.78 -53.74 -6.64
CA ALA A 557 -8.02 -53.45 -7.37
C ALA A 557 -8.38 -52.00 -7.79
N GLU A 558 -8.33 -51.78 -9.11
CA GLU A 558 -8.98 -50.69 -9.86
C GLU A 558 -10.52 -50.70 -9.71
N VAL A 559 -11.09 -49.51 -9.45
CA VAL A 559 -12.53 -49.23 -9.59
C VAL A 559 -12.69 -47.96 -10.43
N ALA A 560 -13.47 -48.04 -11.51
CA ALA A 560 -13.85 -46.89 -12.32
C ALA A 560 -14.74 -45.93 -11.51
N VAL A 561 -14.26 -44.72 -11.25
CA VAL A 561 -14.99 -43.67 -10.51
C VAL A 561 -15.53 -42.64 -11.50
N VAL A 562 -16.86 -42.53 -11.58
CA VAL A 562 -17.55 -41.42 -12.28
C VAL A 562 -17.29 -40.13 -11.49
N GLY A 563 -17.00 -39.03 -12.19
CA GLY A 563 -16.78 -37.73 -11.53
C GLY A 563 -18.02 -37.30 -10.73
N PRO A 564 -17.86 -36.73 -9.52
CA PRO A 564 -18.98 -36.45 -8.59
C PRO A 564 -20.03 -35.46 -9.14
N GLY A 565 -19.71 -34.69 -10.17
CA GLY A 565 -20.57 -33.64 -10.73
C GLY A 565 -21.57 -34.05 -11.80
N ARG A 566 -21.48 -35.26 -12.37
CA ARG A 566 -22.28 -35.61 -13.56
C ARG A 566 -23.67 -36.12 -13.19
N ARG A 567 -24.68 -35.26 -13.34
CA ARG A 567 -26.10 -35.63 -13.16
C ARG A 567 -26.62 -36.45 -14.34
N GLY A 568 -27.63 -37.30 -14.12
CA GLY A 568 -28.19 -38.19 -15.15
C GLY A 568 -28.72 -37.47 -16.40
N GLU A 569 -29.09 -36.20 -16.26
CA GLU A 569 -29.62 -35.31 -17.32
C GLU A 569 -28.51 -34.69 -18.18
N MET A 570 -27.27 -34.62 -17.67
CA MET A 570 -26.10 -34.03 -18.33
C MET A 570 -25.28 -35.05 -19.14
N ARG A 571 -25.82 -36.26 -19.35
CA ARG A 571 -25.16 -37.30 -20.12
C ARG A 571 -25.04 -36.89 -21.58
N GLY A 572 -23.80 -36.79 -22.07
CA GLY A 572 -23.50 -36.41 -23.46
C GLY A 572 -23.35 -34.91 -23.70
N TRP A 573 -23.45 -34.08 -22.66
CA TRP A 573 -23.13 -32.66 -22.72
C TRP A 573 -21.61 -32.43 -22.62
N SER A 574 -21.15 -31.37 -23.26
CA SER A 574 -19.78 -30.88 -23.10
C SER A 574 -19.57 -30.34 -21.67
N VAL A 575 -18.31 -30.32 -21.23
CA VAL A 575 -17.94 -29.74 -19.92
C VAL A 575 -18.37 -28.28 -19.80
N GLU A 576 -18.34 -27.54 -20.91
CA GLU A 576 -18.83 -26.15 -20.99
C GLU A 576 -20.34 -26.05 -20.75
N GLU A 577 -21.14 -26.92 -21.37
CA GLU A 577 -22.59 -26.94 -21.18
C GLU A 577 -22.96 -27.34 -19.74
N CYS A 578 -22.24 -28.28 -19.14
CA CYS A 578 -22.41 -28.67 -17.75
C CYS A 578 -22.07 -27.53 -16.77
N ALA A 579 -20.92 -26.88 -16.96
CA ALA A 579 -20.47 -25.79 -16.12
C ALA A 579 -21.39 -24.57 -16.21
N LEU A 580 -21.81 -24.19 -17.43
CA LEU A 580 -22.75 -23.10 -17.63
C LEU A 580 -24.11 -23.39 -16.98
N TRP A 581 -24.57 -24.64 -17.04
CA TRP A 581 -25.80 -25.06 -16.39
C TRP A 581 -25.73 -24.93 -14.87
N GLU A 582 -24.62 -25.36 -14.25
CA GLU A 582 -24.42 -25.27 -12.79
C GLU A 582 -24.30 -23.82 -12.33
N LEU A 583 -23.64 -22.95 -13.12
CA LEU A 583 -23.56 -21.52 -12.85
C LEU A 583 -24.95 -20.85 -12.86
N GLN A 584 -25.80 -21.19 -13.83
CA GLN A 584 -27.19 -20.69 -13.85
C GLN A 584 -28.00 -21.18 -12.64
N ASP A 585 -27.83 -22.45 -12.25
CA ASP A 585 -28.53 -23.04 -11.12
C ASP A 585 -28.10 -22.42 -9.78
N ALA A 586 -26.81 -22.10 -9.62
CA ALA A 586 -26.30 -21.36 -8.48
C ALA A 586 -26.88 -19.93 -8.41
N VAL A 587 -27.01 -19.23 -9.54
CA VAL A 587 -27.69 -17.91 -9.58
C VAL A 587 -29.15 -18.02 -9.16
N CYS A 588 -29.88 -19.02 -9.68
CA CYS A 588 -31.26 -19.28 -9.27
C CYS A 588 -31.38 -19.59 -7.77
N THR A 589 -30.39 -20.25 -7.19
CA THR A 589 -30.36 -20.63 -5.77
C THR A 589 -30.14 -19.40 -4.88
N VAL A 590 -29.15 -18.56 -5.20
CA VAL A 590 -28.79 -17.38 -4.41
C VAL A 590 -29.86 -16.29 -4.51
N LEU A 591 -30.34 -15.99 -5.72
CA LEU A 591 -31.29 -14.90 -5.95
C LEU A 591 -32.77 -15.33 -5.94
N LYS A 592 -33.06 -16.63 -5.80
CA LYS A 592 -34.43 -17.21 -5.85
C LYS A 592 -35.21 -16.82 -7.11
N LEU A 593 -34.51 -16.70 -8.24
CA LEU A 593 -35.10 -16.34 -9.53
C LEU A 593 -35.48 -17.59 -10.35
N PRO A 594 -36.58 -17.56 -11.12
CA PRO A 594 -36.88 -18.59 -12.11
C PRO A 594 -35.80 -18.64 -13.19
N ARG A 595 -35.39 -19.85 -13.59
CA ARG A 595 -34.31 -20.07 -14.57
C ARG A 595 -34.55 -19.42 -15.93
N GLU A 596 -35.80 -19.27 -16.32
CA GLU A 596 -36.22 -18.60 -17.56
C GLU A 596 -35.85 -17.11 -17.62
N ASN A 597 -35.52 -16.49 -16.48
CA ASN A 597 -35.11 -15.09 -16.37
C ASN A 597 -33.58 -14.90 -16.25
N VAL A 598 -32.77 -15.96 -16.37
CA VAL A 598 -31.31 -15.88 -16.23
C VAL A 598 -30.64 -16.02 -17.61
N ASP A 599 -30.35 -14.88 -18.25
CA ASP A 599 -29.59 -14.86 -19.52
C ASP A 599 -28.08 -14.99 -19.28
N PRO A 600 -27.40 -16.04 -19.81
CA PRO A 600 -25.94 -16.20 -19.69
C PRO A 600 -25.07 -15.03 -20.18
N ALA A 601 -25.62 -14.15 -21.03
CA ALA A 601 -24.91 -13.04 -21.64
C ALA A 601 -25.07 -11.71 -20.87
N GLU A 602 -25.99 -11.65 -19.92
CA GLU A 602 -26.31 -10.46 -19.15
C GLU A 602 -25.41 -10.34 -17.91
N ASN A 603 -25.21 -9.11 -17.44
CA ASN A 603 -24.26 -8.80 -16.39
C ASN A 603 -24.81 -9.25 -15.03
N LEU A 604 -23.96 -9.86 -14.19
CA LEU A 604 -24.30 -10.26 -12.81
C LEU A 604 -24.93 -9.11 -12.01
N ALA A 605 -24.48 -7.87 -12.20
CA ALA A 605 -25.05 -6.68 -11.54
C ALA A 605 -26.52 -6.42 -11.94
N GLU A 606 -26.92 -6.72 -13.18
CA GLU A 606 -28.29 -6.50 -13.67
C GLU A 606 -29.29 -7.51 -13.08
N PHE A 607 -28.80 -8.67 -12.60
CA PHE A 607 -29.61 -9.64 -11.86
C PHE A 607 -29.81 -9.25 -10.38
N GLY A 608 -29.17 -8.18 -9.89
CA GLY A 608 -29.27 -7.73 -8.51
C GLY A 608 -28.20 -8.30 -7.57
N PHE A 609 -27.06 -8.75 -8.09
CA PHE A 609 -25.90 -9.09 -7.27
C PHE A 609 -25.28 -7.82 -6.65
N ASP A 610 -25.22 -7.79 -5.32
CA ASP A 610 -24.45 -6.83 -4.53
C ASP A 610 -23.19 -7.51 -3.95
N SER A 611 -22.34 -6.75 -3.26
CA SER A 611 -21.08 -7.27 -2.68
C SER A 611 -21.28 -8.42 -1.67
N ILE A 612 -22.48 -8.56 -1.08
CA ILE A 612 -22.80 -9.62 -0.12
C ILE A 612 -23.26 -10.89 -0.85
N ASN A 613 -24.11 -10.73 -1.87
CA ASN A 613 -24.62 -11.82 -2.69
C ASN A 613 -23.53 -12.43 -3.57
N LEU A 614 -22.51 -11.66 -3.98
CA LEU A 614 -21.35 -12.19 -4.73
C LEU A 614 -20.47 -13.10 -3.85
N ALA A 615 -20.30 -12.79 -2.56
CA ALA A 615 -19.60 -13.67 -1.62
C ALA A 615 -20.37 -14.98 -1.39
N THR A 616 -21.70 -14.88 -1.21
CA THR A 616 -22.56 -16.07 -1.07
C THR A 616 -22.56 -16.93 -2.35
N PHE A 617 -22.46 -16.29 -3.51
CA PHE A 617 -22.35 -16.98 -4.81
C PHE A 617 -21.00 -17.67 -4.99
N ALA A 618 -19.90 -17.03 -4.57
CA ALA A 618 -18.57 -17.65 -4.50
C ALA A 618 -18.56 -18.90 -3.59
N GLU A 619 -19.16 -18.81 -2.40
CA GLU A 619 -19.28 -19.95 -1.49
C GLU A 619 -20.12 -21.10 -2.09
N GLU A 620 -21.26 -20.77 -2.72
CA GLU A 620 -22.13 -21.75 -3.38
C GLU A 620 -21.40 -22.45 -4.56
N LEU A 621 -20.63 -21.70 -5.35
CA LEU A 621 -19.84 -22.29 -6.44
C LEU A 621 -18.68 -23.13 -5.93
N SER A 622 -18.00 -22.68 -4.87
CA SER A 622 -16.89 -23.41 -4.26
C SER A 622 -17.35 -24.75 -3.69
N GLY A 623 -18.51 -24.75 -3.02
CA GLY A 623 -19.16 -25.97 -2.51
C GLY A 623 -19.60 -26.92 -3.62
N ARG A 624 -20.01 -26.41 -4.79
CA ARG A 624 -20.47 -27.23 -5.92
C ARG A 624 -19.33 -27.85 -6.72
N PHE A 625 -18.28 -27.09 -7.02
CA PHE A 625 -17.18 -27.57 -7.86
C PHE A 625 -16.05 -28.26 -7.08
N GLY A 626 -16.01 -28.06 -5.75
CA GLY A 626 -15.01 -28.69 -4.87
C GLY A 626 -13.63 -28.02 -4.92
N PHE A 627 -13.53 -26.84 -5.53
CA PHE A 627 -12.37 -25.96 -5.52
C PHE A 627 -12.82 -24.53 -5.23
N GLU A 628 -11.92 -23.71 -4.71
CA GLU A 628 -12.27 -22.36 -4.30
C GLU A 628 -12.51 -21.43 -5.50
N VAL A 629 -13.64 -20.74 -5.48
CA VAL A 629 -14.02 -19.66 -6.40
C VAL A 629 -14.14 -18.39 -5.58
N THR A 630 -13.19 -17.48 -5.75
CA THR A 630 -13.14 -16.24 -4.99
C THR A 630 -14.03 -15.15 -5.61
N PRO A 631 -14.60 -14.22 -4.80
CA PRO A 631 -15.54 -13.21 -5.32
C PRO A 631 -14.93 -12.22 -6.33
N ASP A 632 -13.61 -12.02 -6.33
CA ASP A 632 -12.90 -11.11 -7.24
C ASP A 632 -13.04 -11.54 -8.72
N VAL A 633 -13.16 -12.85 -8.97
CA VAL A 633 -13.34 -13.43 -10.31
C VAL A 633 -14.58 -12.88 -11.01
N PHE A 634 -15.64 -12.56 -10.27
CA PHE A 634 -16.88 -12.04 -10.84
C PHE A 634 -16.74 -10.61 -11.37
N PHE A 635 -15.76 -9.84 -10.91
CA PHE A 635 -15.46 -8.50 -11.43
C PHE A 635 -14.67 -8.56 -12.74
N GLY A 636 -13.76 -9.52 -12.88
CA GLY A 636 -13.05 -9.80 -14.13
C GLY A 636 -13.95 -10.42 -15.20
N TYR A 637 -14.94 -11.22 -14.80
CA TYR A 637 -15.81 -11.99 -15.70
C TYR A 637 -17.29 -11.80 -15.36
N PRO A 638 -17.88 -10.62 -15.66
CA PRO A 638 -19.17 -10.18 -15.12
C PRO A 638 -20.41 -10.86 -15.74
N THR A 639 -20.25 -11.91 -16.55
CA THR A 639 -21.36 -12.64 -17.19
C THR A 639 -21.12 -14.13 -17.05
N LEU A 640 -22.18 -14.95 -16.92
CA LEU A 640 -22.04 -16.40 -16.75
C LEU A 640 -21.26 -17.05 -17.90
N ARG A 641 -21.41 -16.57 -19.13
CA ARG A 641 -20.66 -17.09 -20.29
C ARG A 641 -19.16 -16.80 -20.20
N ARG A 642 -18.76 -15.60 -19.77
CA ARG A 642 -17.35 -15.25 -19.57
C ARG A 642 -16.74 -15.99 -18.38
N LEU A 643 -17.51 -16.13 -17.31
CA LEU A 643 -17.12 -16.91 -16.13
C LEU A 643 -16.91 -18.39 -16.48
N THR A 644 -17.80 -18.98 -17.27
CA THR A 644 -17.62 -20.35 -17.79
C THR A 644 -16.34 -20.48 -18.61
N GLY A 645 -16.08 -19.53 -19.52
CA GLY A 645 -14.86 -19.51 -20.33
C GLY A 645 -13.59 -19.41 -19.48
N TYR A 646 -13.58 -18.52 -18.49
CA TYR A 646 -12.47 -18.40 -17.55
C TYR A 646 -12.22 -19.67 -16.74
N LEU A 647 -13.28 -20.30 -16.21
CA LEU A 647 -13.15 -21.53 -15.44
C LEU A 647 -12.61 -22.69 -16.29
N LEU A 648 -13.01 -22.78 -17.57
CA LEU A 648 -12.48 -23.77 -18.51
C LEU A 648 -11.02 -23.51 -18.89
N GLU A 649 -10.60 -22.24 -19.03
CA GLU A 649 -9.21 -21.89 -19.34
C GLU A 649 -8.28 -22.04 -18.12
N ALA A 650 -8.75 -21.64 -16.94
CA ALA A 650 -7.95 -21.65 -15.71
C ALA A 650 -7.91 -23.03 -15.04
N ARG A 651 -9.00 -23.79 -15.08
CA ARG A 651 -9.19 -25.05 -14.33
C ARG A 651 -9.88 -26.16 -15.15
N GLY A 652 -9.67 -26.16 -16.47
CA GLY A 652 -10.31 -27.10 -17.40
C GLY A 652 -10.06 -28.58 -17.07
N ASP A 653 -8.88 -28.93 -16.56
CA ASP A 653 -8.54 -30.32 -16.20
C ASP A 653 -9.29 -30.79 -14.93
N GLU A 654 -9.47 -29.91 -13.94
CA GLU A 654 -10.25 -30.17 -12.72
C GLU A 654 -11.75 -30.31 -13.03
N LEU A 655 -12.28 -29.43 -13.88
CA LEU A 655 -13.67 -29.52 -14.35
C LEU A 655 -13.90 -30.77 -15.23
N ALA A 656 -12.94 -31.12 -16.10
CA ALA A 656 -13.01 -32.34 -16.89
C ALA A 656 -12.95 -33.60 -16.02
N ALA A 657 -12.20 -33.57 -14.90
CA ALA A 657 -12.21 -34.63 -13.91
C ALA A 657 -13.53 -34.67 -13.10
N PHE A 658 -14.08 -33.51 -12.75
CA PHE A 658 -15.34 -33.37 -12.03
C PHE A 658 -16.55 -33.90 -12.81
N TYR A 659 -16.55 -33.71 -14.15
CA TYR A 659 -17.60 -34.20 -15.06
C TYR A 659 -17.21 -35.46 -15.84
N ARG A 660 -16.21 -36.22 -15.38
CA ARG A 660 -15.67 -37.41 -16.07
C ARG A 660 -16.74 -38.51 -16.28
N ASP A 661 -16.78 -39.09 -17.47
CA ASP A 661 -17.57 -40.27 -17.84
C ASP A 661 -16.83 -41.59 -17.50
N ALA A 662 -17.58 -42.67 -17.32
CA ALA A 662 -17.03 -44.02 -17.24
C ALA A 662 -16.56 -44.55 -18.62
N ASP A 663 -15.24 -44.81 -18.72
CA ASP A 663 -14.45 -45.65 -19.66
C ASP A 663 -14.22 -45.13 -21.11
N VAL A 664 -13.07 -45.29 -21.82
CA VAL A 664 -11.85 -46.15 -21.79
C VAL A 664 -10.60 -45.38 -22.30
N VAL A 665 -9.41 -45.75 -21.82
CA VAL A 665 -8.03 -45.25 -22.15
C VAL A 665 -7.59 -45.38 -23.62
N ALA A 666 -6.77 -44.44 -24.12
CA ALA A 666 -5.66 -44.72 -25.06
C ALA A 666 -4.51 -43.70 -24.95
N ALA A 667 -3.28 -44.20 -25.11
CA ALA A 667 -2.01 -43.65 -24.64
C ALA A 667 -1.32 -42.56 -25.49
N SER A 668 -0.43 -41.84 -24.78
CA SER A 668 0.80 -41.07 -25.14
C SER A 668 1.38 -41.17 -26.57
N PRO A 669 2.10 -40.14 -27.07
CA PRO A 669 3.53 -40.08 -26.73
C PRO A 669 4.14 -38.69 -26.49
N VAL A 670 5.27 -38.76 -25.77
CA VAL A 670 6.34 -37.78 -25.54
C VAL A 670 6.76 -36.98 -26.78
N LEU A 671 7.01 -35.68 -26.63
CA LEU A 671 8.01 -34.95 -27.41
C LEU A 671 8.53 -33.69 -26.68
N VAL A 672 9.83 -33.68 -26.39
CA VAL A 672 10.69 -32.50 -26.20
C VAL A 672 11.77 -32.69 -27.28
N PRO A 673 12.22 -31.69 -28.09
CA PRO A 673 12.56 -30.34 -27.63
C PRO A 673 12.42 -29.17 -28.65
N ALA A 674 12.72 -27.96 -28.13
CA ALA A 674 13.29 -26.77 -28.79
C ALA A 674 12.38 -25.57 -29.15
N MET A 675 12.90 -24.38 -28.79
CA MET A 675 12.53 -23.04 -29.26
C MET A 675 12.20 -23.01 -30.77
N VAL A 676 11.13 -22.29 -31.19
CA VAL A 676 11.14 -21.02 -31.96
C VAL A 676 9.73 -20.41 -31.94
N SER A 677 9.69 -19.08 -31.91
CA SER A 677 8.57 -18.14 -31.93
C SER A 677 7.33 -18.38 -32.81
N SER A 678 6.25 -17.75 -32.37
CA SER A 678 5.31 -16.86 -33.10
C SER A 678 3.86 -17.35 -33.23
N GLY A 679 2.89 -16.50 -32.85
CA GLY A 679 1.51 -16.72 -33.30
C GLY A 679 0.32 -15.98 -32.69
N VAL A 680 0.42 -15.01 -31.77
CA VAL A 680 -0.79 -14.23 -31.38
C VAL A 680 -0.99 -13.03 -32.31
N ARG A 681 -2.12 -13.07 -33.04
CA ARG A 681 -2.57 -12.02 -33.97
C ARG A 681 -3.08 -10.80 -33.21
N ARG A 682 -2.43 -9.67 -33.46
CA ARG A 682 -2.77 -8.33 -32.98
C ARG A 682 -3.91 -7.74 -33.82
N ARG A 683 -4.99 -7.28 -33.19
CA ARG A 683 -5.97 -6.37 -33.85
C ARG A 683 -5.37 -4.96 -33.85
N GLY A 684 -5.27 -4.36 -35.02
CA GLY A 684 -4.38 -3.24 -35.31
C GLY A 684 -4.70 -1.94 -34.57
N SER A 685 -3.79 -1.54 -33.68
CA SER A 685 -3.52 -0.13 -33.39
C SER A 685 -2.55 0.39 -34.45
N ARG A 686 -2.90 1.54 -35.03
CA ARG A 686 -2.20 2.19 -36.15
C ARG A 686 -0.91 2.82 -35.60
N ARG A 687 0.20 2.08 -35.66
CA ARG A 687 1.55 2.59 -35.37
C ARG A 687 1.91 3.72 -36.33
N VAL A 688 2.15 4.91 -35.79
CA VAL A 688 3.04 5.92 -36.39
C VAL A 688 4.46 5.49 -35.99
N GLY A 689 5.37 5.32 -36.96
CA GLY A 689 6.70 4.73 -36.77
C GLY A 689 7.69 5.66 -36.05
N GLY A 690 8.78 5.19 -35.44
CA GLY A 690 9.22 3.81 -35.25
C GLY A 690 10.55 3.70 -34.46
N ILE A 691 10.94 2.43 -34.21
CA ILE A 691 12.28 1.88 -33.89
C ILE A 691 12.73 1.75 -32.41
N ARG A 692 12.71 0.47 -31.96
CA ARG A 692 13.69 -0.35 -31.16
C ARG A 692 14.07 0.05 -29.72
N GLY A 693 14.09 -0.99 -28.86
CA GLY A 693 14.62 -0.94 -27.50
C GLY A 693 16.13 -0.72 -27.42
N GLY A 694 16.52 -0.14 -26.27
CA GLY A 694 17.88 0.03 -25.78
C GLY A 694 18.60 1.27 -26.32
N ASP A 695 18.17 2.48 -25.90
CA ASP A 695 18.91 3.77 -25.77
C ASP A 695 18.01 5.02 -25.97
N GLU A 696 16.69 4.86 -26.15
CA GLU A 696 15.81 6.03 -26.30
C GLU A 696 15.80 6.88 -25.01
N PRO A 697 16.17 8.18 -25.08
CA PRO A 697 16.15 9.07 -23.93
C PRO A 697 14.74 9.24 -23.37
N VAL A 698 14.61 9.22 -22.04
CA VAL A 698 13.34 9.48 -21.36
C VAL A 698 13.10 10.99 -21.27
N ALA A 699 11.96 11.45 -21.76
CA ALA A 699 11.58 12.85 -21.76
C ALA A 699 10.77 13.24 -20.51
N VAL A 700 11.14 14.34 -19.85
CA VAL A 700 10.32 14.97 -18.80
C VAL A 700 9.28 15.87 -19.47
N VAL A 701 8.03 15.39 -19.54
CA VAL A 701 6.95 16.04 -20.31
C VAL A 701 6.08 16.99 -19.48
N GLY A 702 5.96 16.78 -18.17
CA GLY A 702 5.22 17.65 -17.26
C GLY A 702 5.75 17.56 -15.83
N MET A 703 5.56 18.61 -15.05
CA MET A 703 6.01 18.72 -13.67
C MET A 703 5.05 19.58 -12.86
N SER A 704 4.78 19.17 -11.63
CA SER A 704 4.04 19.94 -10.64
C SER A 704 4.58 19.65 -9.24
N GLY A 705 4.17 20.43 -8.25
CA GLY A 705 4.61 20.24 -6.87
C GLY A 705 4.45 21.46 -5.99
N ARG A 706 4.31 21.18 -4.68
CA ARG A 706 4.33 22.19 -3.62
C ARG A 706 5.64 22.11 -2.84
N PHE A 707 6.20 23.26 -2.53
CA PHE A 707 7.51 23.36 -1.88
C PHE A 707 7.43 24.30 -0.68
N PRO A 708 8.43 24.31 0.21
CA PRO A 708 8.47 25.27 1.29
C PRO A 708 8.25 26.71 0.82
N GLY A 709 7.25 27.38 1.40
CA GLY A 709 6.90 28.77 1.10
C GLY A 709 6.24 29.06 -0.26
N VAL A 710 6.08 28.07 -1.15
CA VAL A 710 5.55 28.26 -2.51
C VAL A 710 4.68 27.09 -2.98
N ARG A 711 3.72 27.35 -3.87
CA ARG A 711 2.68 26.38 -4.25
C ARG A 711 2.90 25.70 -5.61
N ASP A 712 3.91 26.13 -6.36
CA ASP A 712 4.15 25.63 -7.71
C ASP A 712 5.65 25.69 -8.09
N VAL A 713 5.95 25.12 -9.26
CA VAL A 713 7.30 25.01 -9.82
C VAL A 713 7.91 26.37 -10.19
N GLU A 714 7.11 27.33 -10.66
CA GLU A 714 7.60 28.68 -11.00
C GLU A 714 7.95 29.48 -9.72
N GLY A 715 7.18 29.30 -8.66
CA GLY A 715 7.44 29.83 -7.33
C GLY A 715 8.74 29.26 -6.77
N LEU A 716 8.97 27.94 -6.87
CA LEU A 716 10.26 27.33 -6.50
C LEU A 716 11.40 27.99 -7.29
N TRP A 717 11.22 28.14 -8.60
CA TRP A 717 12.22 28.78 -9.44
C TRP A 717 12.53 30.23 -9.01
N SER A 718 11.51 31.03 -8.69
CA SER A 718 11.72 32.40 -8.14
C SER A 718 12.54 32.37 -6.86
N VAL A 719 12.25 31.46 -5.91
CA VAL A 719 13.04 31.31 -4.68
C VAL A 719 14.52 30.99 -4.98
N LEU A 720 14.78 30.13 -5.95
CA LEU A 720 16.13 29.71 -6.33
C LEU A 720 16.88 30.82 -7.06
N ALA A 721 16.28 31.41 -8.08
CA ALA A 721 16.89 32.45 -8.91
C ALA A 721 17.24 33.70 -8.10
N GLU A 722 16.37 34.08 -7.16
CA GLU A 722 16.58 35.22 -6.27
C GLU A 722 17.52 34.91 -5.09
N GLY A 723 17.98 33.67 -4.93
CA GLY A 723 18.84 33.27 -3.81
C GLY A 723 18.15 33.40 -2.45
N ARG A 724 16.83 33.22 -2.38
CA ARG A 724 16.08 33.34 -1.11
C ARG A 724 16.11 32.03 -0.32
N SER A 725 16.21 32.17 1.01
CA SER A 725 15.99 31.09 1.96
C SER A 725 14.58 31.18 2.52
N VAL A 726 13.79 30.12 2.34
CA VAL A 726 12.42 30.00 2.86
C VAL A 726 12.37 29.18 4.16
N ILE A 727 13.53 28.91 4.74
CA ILE A 727 13.64 28.30 6.07
C ILE A 727 13.25 29.36 7.11
N GLY A 728 12.22 29.05 7.89
CA GLY A 728 11.62 29.97 8.85
C GLY A 728 11.23 29.29 10.16
N GLY A 729 10.69 30.07 11.10
CA GLY A 729 10.04 29.51 12.29
C GLY A 729 8.69 28.89 11.95
N VAL A 730 8.11 28.18 12.92
CA VAL A 730 6.81 27.51 12.77
C VAL A 730 5.71 28.51 12.38
N PRO A 731 4.95 28.26 11.28
CA PRO A 731 3.84 29.11 10.84
C PRO A 731 2.73 29.23 11.89
N ALA A 732 2.08 30.41 11.96
CA ALA A 732 1.08 30.73 12.99
C ALA A 732 -0.09 29.72 13.07
N ASP A 733 -0.51 29.17 11.93
CA ASP A 733 -1.56 28.16 11.79
C ASP A 733 -1.15 26.75 12.27
N ARG A 734 0.15 26.54 12.56
CA ARG A 734 0.73 25.26 13.00
C ARG A 734 1.37 25.35 14.40
N VAL A 735 1.48 26.54 14.99
CA VAL A 735 2.14 26.75 16.30
C VAL A 735 1.49 25.94 17.43
N GLU A 736 0.16 25.88 17.47
CA GLU A 736 -0.54 25.14 18.54
C GLU A 736 -0.29 23.64 18.47
N TRP A 737 -0.32 23.07 17.26
CA TRP A 737 0.03 21.67 17.00
C TRP A 737 1.49 21.37 17.32
N TRP A 738 2.41 22.24 16.90
CA TRP A 738 3.82 22.12 17.22
C TRP A 738 4.10 22.14 18.72
N ARG A 739 3.36 22.96 19.47
CA ARG A 739 3.44 23.01 20.94
C ARG A 739 2.81 21.78 21.61
N ALA A 740 1.70 21.28 21.07
CA ALA A 740 1.03 20.08 21.58
C ALA A 740 1.90 18.82 21.43
N GLY A 741 2.69 18.74 20.36
CA GLY A 741 3.63 17.65 20.08
C GLY A 741 4.92 17.64 20.93
N GLY A 742 4.96 18.27 22.11
CA GLY A 742 6.07 18.15 23.07
C GLY A 742 7.41 18.80 22.67
N SER A 743 7.60 19.18 21.41
CA SER A 743 8.83 19.79 20.87
C SER A 743 8.95 21.29 21.18
N GLY A 744 8.64 21.68 22.42
CA GLY A 744 8.62 23.05 22.93
C GLY A 744 9.97 23.80 22.94
N GLU A 745 10.88 23.50 22.02
CA GLU A 745 12.06 24.32 21.78
C GLU A 745 11.67 25.59 21.02
N GLU A 746 11.76 26.73 21.70
CA GLU A 746 11.77 28.03 21.04
C GLU A 746 12.98 28.08 20.08
N GLY A 747 12.73 28.21 18.77
CA GLY A 747 13.79 28.46 17.78
C GLY A 747 13.98 27.42 16.67
N VAL A 748 13.12 26.39 16.55
CA VAL A 748 13.20 25.43 15.43
C VAL A 748 12.99 26.17 14.10
N ARG A 749 13.89 25.90 13.14
CA ARG A 749 13.93 26.50 11.81
C ARG A 749 13.77 25.41 10.75
N ALA A 750 12.68 25.45 9.98
CA ALA A 750 12.38 24.45 8.96
C ALA A 750 11.73 25.08 7.72
N GLY A 751 11.64 24.31 6.63
CA GLY A 751 10.87 24.69 5.46
C GLY A 751 9.44 24.18 5.58
N PHE A 752 8.45 25.08 5.49
CA PHE A 752 7.04 24.73 5.66
C PHE A 752 6.30 24.82 4.33
N VAL A 753 5.69 23.71 3.92
CA VAL A 753 4.84 23.65 2.73
C VAL A 753 3.49 24.34 3.06
N PRO A 754 3.03 25.30 2.24
CA PRO A 754 1.74 25.95 2.47
C PRO A 754 0.57 25.04 2.08
N GLY A 755 -0.58 25.23 2.74
CA GLY A 755 -1.84 24.59 2.34
C GLY A 755 -1.88 23.08 2.54
N VAL A 756 -1.17 22.53 3.53
CA VAL A 756 -1.13 21.08 3.79
C VAL A 756 -2.49 20.48 4.16
N ALA A 757 -3.39 21.28 4.74
CA ALA A 757 -4.75 20.83 5.05
C ALA A 757 -5.69 20.91 3.84
N GLU A 758 -5.30 21.60 2.76
CA GLU A 758 -6.19 21.89 1.63
C GLU A 758 -6.37 20.67 0.75
N PHE A 759 -7.62 20.33 0.42
CA PHE A 759 -7.93 19.24 -0.50
C PHE A 759 -9.30 19.44 -1.17
N ASP A 760 -9.49 18.84 -2.34
CA ASP A 760 -10.76 18.84 -3.06
C ASP A 760 -11.29 17.40 -3.15
N PRO A 761 -11.92 16.89 -2.08
CA PRO A 761 -12.27 15.48 -2.01
C PRO A 761 -13.35 15.09 -3.01
N LEU A 762 -14.32 15.98 -3.28
CA LEU A 762 -15.41 15.71 -4.20
C LEU A 762 -14.92 15.54 -5.64
N PHE A 763 -13.88 16.27 -6.04
CA PHE A 763 -13.22 16.06 -7.32
C PHE A 763 -12.69 14.63 -7.47
N PHE A 764 -12.04 14.11 -6.43
CA PHE A 764 -11.47 12.75 -6.41
C PHE A 764 -12.48 11.66 -6.00
N GLN A 765 -13.77 11.99 -5.93
CA GLN A 765 -14.84 11.08 -5.49
C GLN A 765 -14.62 10.52 -4.07
N ILE A 766 -14.00 11.33 -3.21
CA ILE A 766 -13.73 11.04 -1.80
C ILE A 766 -14.74 11.81 -0.94
N SER A 767 -15.22 11.19 0.13
CA SER A 767 -16.12 11.87 1.05
C SER A 767 -15.36 12.89 1.92
N PRO A 768 -15.97 14.04 2.30
CA PRO A 768 -15.36 14.99 3.23
C PRO A 768 -14.89 14.36 4.54
N ALA A 769 -15.65 13.40 5.09
CA ALA A 769 -15.29 12.69 6.31
C ALA A 769 -14.04 11.81 6.15
N GLU A 770 -13.89 11.12 5.00
CA GLU A 770 -12.65 10.38 4.70
C GLU A 770 -11.46 11.35 4.58
N ALA A 771 -11.65 12.49 3.91
CA ALA A 771 -10.60 13.47 3.68
C ALA A 771 -9.96 14.06 4.96
N GLU A 772 -10.71 14.14 6.06
CA GLU A 772 -10.19 14.60 7.37
C GLU A 772 -9.15 13.63 7.94
N THR A 773 -9.39 12.33 7.78
CA THR A 773 -8.53 11.26 8.29
C THR A 773 -7.44 10.84 7.30
N MET A 774 -7.53 11.31 6.04
CA MET A 774 -6.51 11.05 5.02
C MET A 774 -5.19 11.79 5.29
N ASP A 775 -4.10 11.06 5.14
CA ASP A 775 -2.75 11.60 5.17
C ASP A 775 -2.62 12.77 4.15
N PRO A 776 -2.20 13.97 4.59
CA PRO A 776 -1.95 15.09 3.70
C PRO A 776 -1.03 14.77 2.53
N ARG A 777 -0.08 13.83 2.71
CA ARG A 777 0.80 13.35 1.65
C ARG A 777 0.02 12.72 0.51
N GLN A 778 -0.99 11.90 0.81
CA GLN A 778 -1.88 11.31 -0.20
C GLN A 778 -2.72 12.39 -0.90
N ARG A 779 -3.29 13.31 -0.12
CA ARG A 779 -4.14 14.40 -0.63
C ARG A 779 -3.40 15.31 -1.62
N LEU A 780 -2.24 15.81 -1.21
CA LEU A 780 -1.43 16.66 -2.08
C LEU A 780 -0.88 15.88 -3.27
N LEU A 781 -0.46 14.63 -3.09
CA LEU A 781 0.05 13.81 -4.18
C LEU A 781 -0.99 13.61 -5.29
N LEU A 782 -2.27 13.41 -4.95
CA LEU A 782 -3.36 13.33 -5.93
C LEU A 782 -3.50 14.61 -6.75
N GLN A 783 -3.52 15.77 -6.08
CA GLN A 783 -3.65 17.08 -6.74
C GLN A 783 -2.45 17.40 -7.63
N GLU A 784 -1.23 17.22 -7.11
CA GLU A 784 -0.01 17.55 -7.85
C GLU A 784 0.25 16.56 -9.00
N SER A 785 -0.12 15.28 -8.85
CA SER A 785 -0.04 14.32 -9.96
C SER A 785 -1.02 14.66 -11.07
N TRP A 786 -2.25 15.06 -10.73
CA TRP A 786 -3.20 15.57 -11.72
C TRP A 786 -2.66 16.81 -12.44
N ASN A 787 -2.14 17.78 -11.69
CA ASN A 787 -1.56 18.99 -12.26
C ASN A 787 -0.35 18.69 -13.15
N ALA A 788 0.47 17.68 -12.82
CA ALA A 788 1.59 17.26 -13.65
C ALA A 788 1.12 16.63 -14.99
N LEU A 789 0.02 15.87 -14.96
CA LEU A 789 -0.61 15.33 -16.18
C LEU A 789 -1.20 16.45 -17.04
N GLU A 790 -1.87 17.42 -16.43
CA GLU A 790 -2.38 18.60 -17.14
C GLU A 790 -1.24 19.47 -17.70
N ASP A 791 -0.13 19.66 -16.96
CA ASP A 791 1.08 20.35 -17.43
C ASP A 791 1.74 19.61 -18.61
N ALA A 792 1.64 18.28 -18.64
CA ALA A 792 2.10 17.43 -19.75
C ALA A 792 1.11 17.39 -20.94
N GLY A 793 -0.09 17.92 -20.80
CA GLY A 793 -1.14 17.85 -21.82
C GLY A 793 -1.74 16.45 -22.02
N TYR A 794 -1.88 15.70 -20.93
CA TYR A 794 -2.50 14.38 -20.91
C TYR A 794 -3.99 14.48 -20.57
N GLY A 795 -4.81 14.60 -21.62
CA GLY A 795 -6.27 14.48 -21.50
C GLY A 795 -6.75 13.03 -21.54
N GLU A 796 -8.04 12.85 -21.31
CA GLU A 796 -8.74 11.55 -21.24
C GLU A 796 -8.42 10.63 -22.44
N ARG A 797 -8.32 11.22 -23.63
CA ARG A 797 -8.11 10.49 -24.88
C ARG A 797 -6.70 9.92 -25.04
N ARG A 798 -5.68 10.54 -24.42
CA ARG A 798 -4.30 10.03 -24.38
C ARG A 798 -4.15 8.99 -23.26
N LEU A 799 -4.67 9.29 -22.07
CA LEU A 799 -4.64 8.39 -20.91
C LEU A 799 -5.30 7.03 -21.19
N ASN A 800 -6.45 7.02 -21.89
CA ASN A 800 -7.13 5.77 -22.24
C ASN A 800 -6.41 4.91 -23.30
N GLY A 801 -5.36 5.43 -23.94
CA GLY A 801 -4.64 4.77 -25.02
C GLY A 801 -3.26 4.23 -24.66
N GLU A 802 -2.74 4.56 -23.47
CA GLU A 802 -1.35 4.36 -23.07
C GLU A 802 -1.27 3.72 -21.68
N ARG A 803 -0.27 2.86 -21.47
CA ARG A 803 -0.05 2.23 -20.15
C ARG A 803 0.69 3.19 -19.24
N VAL A 804 0.05 3.63 -18.17
CA VAL A 804 0.61 4.62 -17.23
C VAL A 804 1.09 3.94 -15.96
N GLY A 805 2.39 4.03 -15.66
CA GLY A 805 2.96 3.58 -14.38
C GLY A 805 3.05 4.72 -13.35
N VAL A 806 3.02 4.39 -12.05
CA VAL A 806 3.11 5.33 -10.93
C VAL A 806 4.22 4.90 -9.97
N PHE A 807 5.21 5.77 -9.76
CA PHE A 807 6.40 5.50 -8.95
C PHE A 807 6.57 6.59 -7.90
N VAL A 808 6.39 6.26 -6.62
CA VAL A 808 6.38 7.24 -5.53
C VAL A 808 7.53 6.96 -4.56
N GLY A 809 8.45 7.90 -4.45
CA GLY A 809 9.45 7.94 -3.39
C GLY A 809 8.88 8.57 -2.12
N ALA A 810 8.80 7.82 -1.03
CA ALA A 810 8.29 8.31 0.25
C ALA A 810 9.03 7.66 1.42
N GLU A 811 9.05 8.35 2.56
CA GLU A 811 9.43 7.79 3.85
C GLU A 811 8.18 7.40 4.66
N GLU A 812 8.39 6.78 5.81
CA GLU A 812 7.30 6.41 6.71
C GLU A 812 6.55 7.67 7.17
N GLY A 813 5.23 7.55 7.35
CA GLY A 813 4.37 8.69 7.66
C GLY A 813 3.97 8.72 9.11
N ASP A 814 3.92 9.92 9.67
CA ASP A 814 3.59 10.10 11.10
C ASP A 814 2.10 10.44 11.31
N TYR A 815 1.33 10.61 10.23
CA TYR A 815 -0.06 11.08 10.31
C TYR A 815 -1.01 10.09 10.98
N GLN A 816 -0.70 8.79 10.99
CA GLN A 816 -1.47 7.80 11.75
C GLN A 816 -1.44 8.07 13.26
N HIS A 817 -0.32 8.60 13.77
CA HIS A 817 -0.20 8.99 15.17
C HIS A 817 -1.00 10.25 15.50
N VAL A 818 -1.30 11.07 14.49
CA VAL A 818 -2.11 12.28 14.60
C VAL A 818 -3.61 11.97 14.64
N VAL A 819 -4.08 11.03 13.82
CA VAL A 819 -5.51 10.69 13.71
C VAL A 819 -5.96 9.69 14.78
N GLY A 820 -5.04 8.88 15.34
CA GLY A 820 -5.38 7.93 16.41
C GLY A 820 -6.37 6.83 15.97
N GLU A 821 -7.30 6.43 16.85
CA GLU A 821 -8.30 5.37 16.59
C GLU A 821 -9.34 5.75 15.52
N GLU A 822 -9.45 7.03 15.13
CA GLU A 822 -10.36 7.49 14.09
C GLU A 822 -9.80 7.28 12.67
N GLY A 823 -8.54 6.84 12.54
CA GLY A 823 -7.86 6.66 11.27
C GLY A 823 -8.32 5.42 10.51
N ASN A 824 -8.77 5.59 9.27
CA ASN A 824 -9.01 4.48 8.35
C ASN A 824 -7.67 3.93 7.82
N VAL A 825 -7.54 2.60 7.75
CA VAL A 825 -6.36 1.90 7.18
C VAL A 825 -6.03 2.42 5.78
N THR A 826 -7.05 2.79 5.01
CA THR A 826 -6.86 3.32 3.65
C THR A 826 -6.44 4.80 3.60
N GLY A 827 -6.60 5.54 4.70
CA GLY A 827 -6.25 6.95 4.82
C GLY A 827 -4.81 7.18 5.26
N SER A 828 -4.19 6.23 5.98
CA SER A 828 -2.83 6.36 6.52
C SER A 828 -1.79 5.44 5.88
N SER A 829 -2.19 4.37 5.17
CA SER A 829 -1.24 3.43 4.58
C SER A 829 -0.36 4.07 3.50
N ASN A 830 0.95 3.82 3.55
CA ASN A 830 1.91 4.26 2.54
C ASN A 830 1.64 3.60 1.17
N SER A 831 1.21 2.34 1.12
CA SER A 831 0.97 1.64 -0.17
C SER A 831 -0.06 2.35 -1.05
N ILE A 832 -0.93 3.16 -0.44
CA ILE A 832 -2.01 3.89 -1.11
C ILE A 832 -1.52 5.16 -1.80
N LEU A 833 -0.34 5.67 -1.43
CA LEU A 833 0.28 6.81 -2.11
C LEU A 833 0.47 6.53 -3.61
N ALA A 834 0.87 5.30 -3.98
CA ALA A 834 1.05 4.92 -5.37
C ALA A 834 -0.24 4.40 -6.03
N SER A 835 -1.10 3.70 -5.28
CA SER A 835 -2.28 3.02 -5.87
C SER A 835 -3.52 3.90 -6.00
N ARG A 836 -3.72 4.94 -5.17
CA ARG A 836 -4.96 5.74 -5.20
C ARG A 836 -5.11 6.55 -6.49
N LEU A 837 -4.02 7.14 -6.97
CA LEU A 837 -4.02 7.84 -8.26
C LEU A 837 -4.28 6.87 -9.42
N ALA A 838 -3.59 5.73 -9.41
CA ALA A 838 -3.75 4.70 -10.43
C ALA A 838 -5.20 4.18 -10.46
N TYR A 839 -5.82 3.98 -9.30
CA TYR A 839 -7.21 3.59 -9.18
C TYR A 839 -8.16 4.67 -9.72
N PHE A 840 -7.98 5.94 -9.32
CA PHE A 840 -8.86 7.05 -9.73
C PHE A 840 -8.84 7.30 -11.24
N LEU A 841 -7.68 7.19 -11.88
CA LEU A 841 -7.51 7.42 -13.32
C LEU A 841 -7.51 6.11 -14.14
N ASN A 842 -7.75 4.97 -13.49
CA ASN A 842 -7.74 3.63 -14.09
C ASN A 842 -6.43 3.35 -14.88
N PHE A 843 -5.29 3.63 -14.27
CA PHE A 843 -3.98 3.32 -14.81
C PHE A 843 -3.68 1.82 -14.67
N ASP A 844 -3.20 1.23 -15.76
CA ASP A 844 -2.94 -0.20 -15.93
C ASP A 844 -1.44 -0.55 -15.94
N GLY A 845 -0.56 0.41 -15.65
CA GLY A 845 0.88 0.21 -15.50
C GLY A 845 1.32 -0.10 -14.05
N PRO A 846 2.63 -0.30 -13.82
CA PRO A 846 3.17 -0.61 -12.49
C PRO A 846 2.88 0.49 -11.47
N GLY A 847 2.41 0.13 -10.27
CA GLY A 847 2.22 1.06 -9.14
C GLY A 847 3.15 0.70 -7.99
N MET A 848 4.16 1.54 -7.70
CA MET A 848 5.19 1.23 -6.70
C MET A 848 5.48 2.38 -5.75
N LEU A 849 5.62 2.04 -4.46
CA LEU A 849 6.21 2.90 -3.45
C LEU A 849 7.64 2.45 -3.16
N ILE A 850 8.56 3.40 -3.14
CA ILE A 850 9.99 3.17 -2.96
C ILE A 850 10.48 3.95 -1.74
N SER A 851 11.14 3.25 -0.83
CA SER A 851 11.76 3.85 0.36
C SER A 851 13.23 3.48 0.45
N THR A 852 14.09 4.44 0.13
CA THR A 852 15.55 4.38 0.24
C THR A 852 16.08 5.63 0.98
N ALA A 853 15.30 6.07 1.99
CA ALA A 853 15.50 7.30 2.76
C ALA A 853 15.59 8.54 1.86
N CYS A 854 16.56 9.42 2.08
CA CYS A 854 16.75 10.66 1.33
C CYS A 854 16.93 10.50 -0.20
N SER A 855 17.17 9.28 -0.70
CA SER A 855 17.30 8.98 -2.12
C SER A 855 16.00 8.49 -2.79
N SER A 856 14.93 8.24 -2.01
CA SER A 856 13.69 7.60 -2.49
C SER A 856 13.14 8.19 -3.78
N GLY A 857 12.99 9.52 -3.85
CA GLY A 857 12.43 10.18 -5.02
C GLY A 857 13.27 10.01 -6.29
N LEU A 858 14.61 10.00 -6.18
CA LEU A 858 15.47 9.82 -7.35
C LEU A 858 15.60 8.35 -7.76
N VAL A 859 15.53 7.42 -6.80
CA VAL A 859 15.40 5.98 -7.09
C VAL A 859 14.06 5.69 -7.78
N ALA A 860 12.98 6.39 -7.41
CA ALA A 860 11.71 6.29 -8.11
C ALA A 860 11.80 6.75 -9.58
N VAL A 861 12.53 7.84 -9.86
CA VAL A 861 12.82 8.25 -11.25
C VAL A 861 13.62 7.17 -11.98
N HIS A 862 14.65 6.61 -11.35
CA HIS A 862 15.43 5.52 -11.94
C HIS A 862 14.56 4.32 -12.31
N GLN A 863 13.70 3.86 -11.39
CA GLN A 863 12.79 2.74 -11.62
C GLN A 863 11.79 3.02 -12.74
N ALA A 864 11.27 4.25 -12.81
CA ALA A 864 10.39 4.68 -13.89
C ALA A 864 11.10 4.65 -15.25
N CYS A 865 12.35 5.13 -15.34
CA CYS A 865 13.15 5.07 -16.56
C CYS A 865 13.38 3.61 -17.01
N GLN A 866 13.71 2.70 -16.08
CA GLN A 866 13.85 1.28 -16.38
C GLN A 866 12.54 0.69 -16.92
N SER A 867 11.41 1.02 -16.32
CA SER A 867 10.09 0.50 -16.71
C SER A 867 9.66 0.99 -18.11
N LEU A 868 9.93 2.25 -18.44
CA LEU A 868 9.71 2.82 -19.77
C LEU A 868 10.60 2.13 -20.83
N GLN A 869 11.89 1.94 -20.52
CA GLN A 869 12.84 1.30 -21.44
C GLN A 869 12.54 -0.20 -21.64
N ALA A 870 12.05 -0.87 -20.60
CA ALA A 870 11.58 -2.27 -20.66
C ALA A 870 10.23 -2.41 -21.38
N GLY A 871 9.50 -1.31 -21.59
CA GLY A 871 8.18 -1.32 -22.21
C GLY A 871 7.06 -1.85 -21.29
N GLU A 872 7.28 -1.81 -19.96
CA GLU A 872 6.28 -2.13 -18.94
C GLU A 872 5.18 -1.07 -18.89
N CYS A 873 5.56 0.20 -19.09
CA CYS A 873 4.64 1.31 -19.29
C CYS A 873 5.09 2.17 -20.49
N ASP A 874 4.15 2.94 -21.04
CA ASP A 874 4.40 3.89 -22.12
C ASP A 874 4.59 5.32 -21.54
N VAL A 875 4.02 5.56 -20.35
CA VAL A 875 4.10 6.82 -19.59
C VAL A 875 4.37 6.48 -18.12
N ALA A 876 5.12 7.34 -17.42
CA ALA A 876 5.36 7.18 -16.00
C ALA A 876 5.10 8.49 -15.23
N VAL A 877 4.27 8.41 -14.20
CA VAL A 877 4.11 9.44 -13.17
C VAL A 877 5.11 9.14 -12.05
N VAL A 878 6.01 10.07 -11.78
CA VAL A 878 7.01 9.93 -10.72
C VAL A 878 6.84 11.04 -9.70
N ALA A 879 6.86 10.68 -8.42
CA ALA A 879 6.73 11.63 -7.33
C ALA A 879 7.70 11.37 -6.19
N GLY A 880 8.04 12.43 -5.46
CA GLY A 880 8.75 12.37 -4.19
C GLY A 880 7.96 13.17 -3.16
N VAL A 881 7.56 12.54 -2.05
CA VAL A 881 6.70 13.18 -1.04
C VAL A 881 7.30 13.04 0.35
N ASN A 882 7.31 14.15 1.08
CA ASN A 882 7.71 14.19 2.48
C ASN A 882 6.99 15.33 3.22
N LEU A 883 6.21 14.98 4.24
CA LEU A 883 5.59 15.92 5.18
C LEU A 883 5.73 15.31 6.58
N MET A 884 6.10 16.15 7.54
CA MET A 884 6.20 15.80 8.96
C MET A 884 5.10 16.51 9.74
#